data_AF-J7L357-F1
#
_entry.id   AF-J7L357-F1
#
_cell.length_a   1.000
_cell.length_b   1.000
_cell.length_c   1.000
_cell.angle_alpha   90.00
_cell.angle_beta   90.00
_cell.angle_gamma   90.00
#
_symmetry.space_group_name_H-M   'P 1'
#
loop_
_entity.id
_entity.type
_entity.pdbx_description
1 polymer ?
#
loop_
_entity_poly.entity_id
_entity_poly.type
_entity_poly.pdbx_seq_one_letter_code
_entity_poly.pdbx_strand_id
1 'polypeptide(L)'
;MLRDFDETRPLNEAQSGLWFIRESDPESPMLNNGEYYELRGAIDSGALESAVNTMVEECEILRMRFLVTESGPRQRLDPDLTYPMRTVDLTDVEDPRAAALEIMRKDLATPLDVTRDPLYTHTLFRLGPDHHLWYQRAHHLMVDGYTFMLLARRVAEVYSGMLAGTGAGEPLGSFRELLAEARDYENGPEKEEDTRFWADYLKGAPHHTSLMPRREEPRRHYLRSTRLVGEEDVAEIERAAKKAGTGWKQLLMAAVAAYTQRWTGESDILISLPVAARTTGLSRRTPGMSSNVIPLRLNVDPVGTVASVARDVADSLRACLPHQRHPVALTRRLLGQTPQTRREFGPLINIMSFDYDVDFGGLPCVPHNIFQGPIEELRIDILQRRRGGALHIDFDANPSVFSQEELERYTDSFIRVLEAIRRDPNVVLGDLDPVSEDESRKVVEGFGRGEETTEGHRVLHEVFEERVVRAPEAVALVFEGEEVSYGGLNARANRLARYLCAEGVGSGEIVGVHLSRSPEMVVALLAVLKAGAGYTVLDPAFPKARLERVMREAKVRTLVTDADLSPVLEFPDTRQVLVDTDAAAIARQEATDPGITVTTEDVACVMFTSGSSGGPKGEGTACGSSMAMVRRRTWASPPPMRSAR
;
A
#
# COMPACT_ATOMS: atom_id res chain seq x y z
N MET A 1 52.93 25.11 5.02
CA MET A 1 51.91 24.10 4.75
C MET A 1 50.92 24.71 3.76
N LEU A 2 51.36 24.89 2.51
CA LEU A 2 50.68 25.65 1.46
C LEU A 2 50.34 24.69 0.31
N ARG A 3 49.07 24.77 -0.16
CA ARG A 3 48.47 24.18 -1.38
C ARG A 3 47.92 22.75 -1.28
N ASP A 4 46.67 22.65 -0.81
CA ASP A 4 45.76 21.51 -1.09
C ASP A 4 44.36 22.01 -1.54
N PHE A 5 44.28 23.23 -2.10
CA PHE A 5 43.00 23.89 -2.43
C PHE A 5 42.44 23.49 -3.82
N ASP A 6 43.26 22.86 -4.69
CA ASP A 6 42.87 22.46 -6.04
C ASP A 6 42.57 20.95 -6.18
N GLU A 7 42.78 20.14 -5.15
CA GLU A 7 42.52 18.71 -5.23
C GLU A 7 41.02 18.43 -5.14
N THR A 8 40.45 17.99 -6.26
CA THR A 8 39.06 17.52 -6.32
C THR A 8 38.97 16.11 -5.74
N ARG A 9 37.94 15.83 -4.95
CA ARG A 9 37.69 14.54 -4.30
C ARG A 9 36.41 13.90 -4.85
N PRO A 10 36.31 12.57 -5.00
CA PRO A 10 35.04 11.90 -5.28
C PRO A 10 33.97 12.22 -4.23
N LEU A 11 32.71 12.08 -4.65
CA LEU A 11 31.57 12.04 -3.74
C LEU A 11 31.63 10.75 -2.90
N ASN A 12 31.12 10.81 -1.67
CA ASN A 12 30.82 9.57 -0.93
C ASN A 12 29.57 8.89 -1.52
N GLU A 13 29.26 7.66 -1.09
CA GLU A 13 28.14 6.92 -1.66
C GLU A 13 26.77 7.59 -1.44
N ALA A 14 26.54 8.20 -0.28
CA ALA A 14 25.30 8.93 0.01
C ALA A 14 25.12 10.12 -0.95
N GLN A 15 26.17 10.91 -1.17
CA GLN A 15 26.20 12.00 -2.13
C GLN A 15 26.05 11.51 -3.57
N SER A 16 26.67 10.38 -3.93
CA SER A 16 26.57 9.79 -5.27
C SER A 16 25.14 9.36 -5.60
N GLY A 17 24.44 8.77 -4.64
CA GLY A 17 23.01 8.42 -4.78
C GLY A 17 22.13 9.63 -5.02
N LEU A 18 22.37 10.74 -4.31
CA LEU A 18 21.65 12.01 -4.50
C LEU A 18 22.02 12.68 -5.84
N TRP A 19 23.28 12.60 -6.26
CA TRP A 19 23.70 13.11 -7.56
C TRP A 19 22.93 12.43 -8.69
N PHE A 20 22.75 11.10 -8.62
CA PHE A 20 21.96 10.36 -9.62
C PHE A 20 20.49 10.79 -9.63
N ILE A 21 19.87 11.02 -8.47
CA ILE A 21 18.50 11.55 -8.39
C ILE A 21 18.43 12.93 -9.06
N ARG A 22 19.40 13.81 -8.77
CA ARG A 22 19.51 15.13 -9.38
C ARG A 22 19.65 15.07 -10.90
N GLU A 23 20.46 14.16 -11.44
CA GLU A 23 20.62 14.00 -12.90
C GLU A 23 19.32 13.57 -13.59
N SER A 24 18.43 12.86 -12.89
CA SER A 24 17.13 12.45 -13.45
C SER A 24 16.14 13.60 -13.59
N ASP A 25 16.23 14.61 -12.72
CA ASP A 25 15.43 15.84 -12.79
C ASP A 25 16.22 17.04 -12.23
N PRO A 26 17.10 17.67 -13.03
CA PRO A 26 18.00 18.75 -12.55
C PRO A 26 17.28 20.00 -12.06
N GLU A 27 16.05 20.22 -12.52
CA GLU A 27 15.21 21.36 -12.17
C GLU A 27 14.31 21.07 -10.97
N SER A 28 14.47 19.91 -10.31
CA SER A 28 13.68 19.54 -9.14
C SER A 28 14.18 20.28 -7.89
N PRO A 29 13.31 21.04 -7.20
CA PRO A 29 13.65 21.63 -5.91
C PRO A 29 13.61 20.61 -4.76
N MET A 30 13.25 19.35 -5.04
CA MET A 30 13.02 18.34 -4.00
C MET A 30 14.28 17.88 -3.28
N LEU A 31 15.47 18.40 -3.64
CA LEU A 31 16.72 18.19 -2.90
C LEU A 31 17.13 19.41 -2.06
N ASN A 32 16.29 20.44 -1.98
CA ASN A 32 16.45 21.51 -1.02
C ASN A 32 15.82 21.10 0.32
N ASN A 33 16.64 20.96 1.34
CA ASN A 33 16.17 20.71 2.70
C ASN A 33 16.07 22.04 3.46
N GLY A 34 15.10 22.15 4.36
CA GLY A 34 14.91 23.34 5.17
C GLY A 34 14.39 23.07 6.56
N GLU A 35 14.94 23.81 7.52
CA GLU A 35 14.53 23.81 8.93
C GLU A 35 14.51 25.24 9.45
N TYR A 36 13.66 25.53 10.44
CA TYR A 36 13.74 26.78 11.19
C TYR A 36 13.66 26.55 12.69
N TYR A 37 14.25 27.47 13.43
CA TYR A 37 14.32 27.48 14.87
C TYR A 37 13.47 28.65 15.37
N GLU A 38 12.38 28.35 16.06
CA GLU A 38 11.50 29.35 16.65
C GLU A 38 12.05 29.77 18.02
N LEU A 39 12.52 31.01 18.10
CA LEU A 39 13.24 31.57 19.24
C LEU A 39 12.33 32.59 19.95
N ARG A 40 12.15 32.41 21.26
CA ARG A 40 11.31 33.29 22.10
C ARG A 40 12.18 34.07 23.07
N GLY A 41 12.11 35.40 22.97
CA GLY A 41 12.93 36.37 23.70
C GLY A 41 13.77 37.24 22.76
N ALA A 42 14.38 38.27 23.34
CA ALA A 42 15.26 39.20 22.63
C ALA A 42 16.55 38.48 22.22
N ILE A 43 16.82 38.48 20.91
CA ILE A 43 18.05 37.89 20.34
C ILE A 43 19.01 39.00 19.92
N ASP A 44 20.30 38.82 20.22
CA ASP A 44 21.34 39.68 19.66
C ASP A 44 21.65 39.20 18.23
N SER A 45 21.12 39.90 17.23
CA SER A 45 21.31 39.53 15.83
C SER A 45 22.78 39.58 15.39
N GLY A 46 23.59 40.46 15.97
CA GLY A 46 25.01 40.57 15.63
C GLY A 46 25.84 39.42 16.20
N ALA A 47 25.53 39.01 17.44
CA ALA A 47 26.11 37.81 18.03
C ALA A 47 25.66 36.54 17.30
N LEU A 48 24.39 36.46 16.88
CA LEU A 48 23.89 35.33 16.10
C LEU A 48 24.60 35.24 14.74
N GLU A 49 24.71 36.36 14.01
CA GLU A 49 25.43 36.39 12.74
C GLU A 49 26.89 35.95 12.89
N SER A 50 27.56 36.44 13.93
CA SER A 50 28.94 36.04 14.26
C SER A 50 29.05 34.55 14.55
N ALA A 51 28.10 33.99 15.32
CA ALA A 51 28.07 32.57 15.64
C ALA A 51 27.83 31.68 14.40
N VAL A 52 26.96 32.11 13.48
CA VAL A 52 26.75 31.41 12.20
C VAL A 52 28.01 31.47 11.34
N ASN A 53 28.67 32.62 11.25
CA ASN A 53 29.91 32.76 10.49
C ASN A 53 31.00 31.83 11.02
N THR A 54 31.20 31.75 12.35
CA THR A 54 32.12 30.79 12.96
C THR A 54 31.75 29.34 12.62
N MET A 55 30.47 28.98 12.68
CA MET A 55 30.03 27.64 12.30
C MET A 55 30.32 27.32 10.83
N VAL A 56 30.08 28.26 9.91
CA VAL A 56 30.37 28.11 8.48
C VAL A 56 31.88 27.94 8.23
N GLU A 57 32.72 28.71 8.94
CA GLU A 57 34.17 28.61 8.87
C GLU A 57 34.71 27.26 9.38
N GLU A 58 34.06 26.66 10.38
CA GLU A 58 34.42 25.34 10.90
C GLU A 58 33.85 24.19 10.05
N CYS A 59 32.68 24.39 9.45
CA CYS A 59 31.96 23.37 8.71
C CYS A 59 32.48 23.24 7.27
N GLU A 60 33.51 22.40 7.09
CA GLU A 60 34.15 22.15 5.77
C GLU A 60 33.12 21.87 4.65
N ILE A 61 32.08 21.06 4.91
CA ILE A 61 31.08 20.71 3.88
C ILE A 61 30.29 21.92 3.37
N LEU A 62 30.04 22.93 4.21
CA LEU A 62 29.37 24.17 3.79
C LEU A 62 30.20 24.99 2.81
N ARG A 63 31.52 24.74 2.79
CA ARG A 63 32.48 25.40 1.89
C ARG A 63 32.89 24.49 0.74
N MET A 64 32.15 23.43 0.45
CA MET A 64 32.42 22.57 -0.71
C MET A 64 31.65 23.05 -1.94
N ARG A 65 32.33 23.05 -3.09
CA ARG A 65 31.71 23.12 -4.42
C ARG A 65 31.64 21.74 -5.05
N PHE A 66 30.55 21.48 -5.75
CA PHE A 66 30.41 20.29 -6.58
C PHE A 66 30.67 20.62 -8.05
N LEU A 67 31.28 19.68 -8.77
CA LEU A 67 31.65 19.87 -10.17
C LEU A 67 31.59 18.55 -10.93
N VAL A 68 31.39 18.65 -12.24
CA VAL A 68 31.52 17.52 -13.16
C VAL A 68 32.91 17.54 -13.76
N THR A 69 33.61 16.41 -13.66
CA THR A 69 34.93 16.20 -14.28
C THR A 69 34.85 15.05 -15.28
N GLU A 70 35.91 14.82 -16.05
CA GLU A 70 36.03 13.63 -16.91
C GLU A 70 35.86 12.31 -16.13
N SER A 71 36.25 12.31 -14.84
CA SER A 71 36.11 11.14 -13.95
C SER A 71 34.73 11.03 -13.27
N GLY A 72 33.78 11.90 -13.62
CA GLY A 72 32.46 11.98 -13.01
C GLY A 72 32.34 13.11 -11.97
N PRO A 73 31.28 13.10 -11.14
CA PRO A 73 31.03 14.14 -10.16
C PRO A 73 32.07 14.13 -9.03
N ARG A 74 32.56 15.32 -8.69
CA ARG A 74 33.57 15.54 -7.65
C ARG A 74 33.22 16.75 -6.81
N GLN A 75 33.90 16.89 -5.70
CA GLN A 75 33.77 18.01 -4.76
C GLN A 75 35.15 18.60 -4.43
N ARG A 76 35.21 19.93 -4.26
CA ARG A 76 36.43 20.64 -3.83
C ARG A 76 36.11 21.68 -2.78
N LEU A 77 37.06 21.98 -1.92
CA LEU A 77 36.94 23.04 -0.93
C LEU A 77 37.10 24.40 -1.62
N ASP A 78 36.21 25.34 -1.33
CA ASP A 78 36.29 26.74 -1.70
C ASP A 78 36.25 27.58 -0.41
N PRO A 79 37.42 28.00 0.11
CA PRO A 79 37.49 28.73 1.37
C PRO A 79 36.88 30.13 1.31
N ASP A 80 36.63 30.66 0.10
CA ASP A 80 36.08 32.00 -0.12
C ASP A 80 34.54 32.01 -0.10
N LEU A 81 33.90 30.84 0.00
CA LEU A 81 32.45 30.74 0.17
C LEU A 81 32.00 31.34 1.50
N THR A 82 31.10 32.32 1.42
CA THR A 82 30.50 33.00 2.57
C THR A 82 28.98 33.02 2.43
N TYR A 83 28.29 33.02 3.57
CA TYR A 83 26.83 32.99 3.63
C TYR A 83 26.33 34.08 4.59
N PRO A 84 26.24 35.35 4.13
CA PRO A 84 25.81 36.45 4.97
C PRO A 84 24.38 36.24 5.48
N MET A 85 24.10 36.64 6.72
CA MET A 85 22.78 36.47 7.30
C MET A 85 21.79 37.47 6.70
N ARG A 86 20.75 36.98 6.02
CA ARG A 86 19.63 37.85 5.62
C ARG A 86 18.74 38.11 6.83
N THR A 87 18.43 39.37 7.12
CA THR A 87 17.43 39.73 8.14
C THR A 87 16.18 40.27 7.45
N VAL A 88 15.01 39.73 7.80
CA VAL A 88 13.72 40.16 7.28
C VAL A 88 12.84 40.59 8.45
N ASP A 89 12.45 41.86 8.45
CA ASP A 89 11.54 42.41 9.45
C ASP A 89 10.09 42.22 8.99
N LEU A 90 9.31 41.48 9.77
CA LEU A 90 7.90 41.20 9.54
C LEU A 90 7.02 41.75 10.66
N THR A 91 7.57 42.60 11.55
CA THR A 91 6.86 43.10 12.74
C THR A 91 5.60 43.91 12.41
N ASP A 92 5.56 44.57 11.25
CA ASP A 92 4.42 45.36 10.76
C ASP A 92 3.43 44.57 9.88
N VAL A 93 3.61 43.25 9.73
CA VAL A 93 2.73 42.37 8.94
C VAL A 93 1.58 41.84 9.82
N GLU A 94 0.39 41.68 9.26
CA GLU A 94 -0.79 41.18 9.98
C GLU A 94 -0.59 39.79 10.61
N ASP A 95 -0.02 38.84 9.83
CA ASP A 95 0.44 37.55 10.32
C ASP A 95 1.92 37.34 9.97
N PRO A 96 2.84 37.81 10.84
CA PRO A 96 4.28 37.72 10.60
C PRO A 96 4.76 36.28 10.43
N ARG A 97 4.14 35.33 11.15
CA ARG A 97 4.53 33.92 11.12
C ARG A 97 4.14 33.27 9.81
N ALA A 98 2.90 33.46 9.36
CA ALA A 98 2.45 32.94 8.08
C ALA A 98 3.27 33.52 6.92
N ALA A 99 3.58 34.82 6.95
CA ALA A 99 4.43 35.47 5.95
C ALA A 99 5.85 34.88 5.91
N ALA A 100 6.46 34.63 7.07
CA ALA A 100 7.77 33.98 7.14
C ALA A 100 7.74 32.57 6.53
N LEU A 101 6.73 31.76 6.89
CA LEU A 101 6.56 30.40 6.36
C LEU A 101 6.34 30.39 4.84
N GLU A 102 5.58 31.35 4.31
CA GLU A 102 5.37 31.55 2.87
C GLU A 102 6.69 31.85 2.14
N ILE A 103 7.53 32.72 2.72
CA ILE A 103 8.87 33.03 2.18
C ILE A 103 9.76 31.78 2.19
N MET A 104 9.78 31.02 3.30
CA MET A 104 10.55 29.77 3.41
C MET A 104 10.11 28.73 2.37
N ARG A 105 8.79 28.57 2.14
CA ARG A 105 8.27 27.66 1.12
C ARG A 105 8.72 28.04 -0.29
N LYS A 106 8.70 29.34 -0.61
CA LYS A 106 9.18 29.85 -1.91
C LYS A 106 10.68 29.64 -2.09
N ASP A 107 11.47 29.84 -1.04
CA ASP A 107 12.91 29.58 -1.05
C ASP A 107 13.20 28.09 -1.31
N LEU A 108 12.50 27.18 -0.62
CA LEU A 108 12.64 25.73 -0.83
C LEU A 108 12.23 25.27 -2.22
N ALA A 109 11.22 25.90 -2.81
CA ALA A 109 10.72 25.58 -4.14
C ALA A 109 11.63 26.09 -5.29
N THR A 110 12.72 26.78 -4.97
CA THR A 110 13.65 27.34 -5.99
C THR A 110 14.62 26.26 -6.47
N PRO A 111 14.62 25.87 -7.76
CA PRO A 111 15.62 24.95 -8.31
C PRO A 111 17.03 25.51 -8.16
N LEU A 112 18.02 24.64 -7.89
CA LEU A 112 19.43 25.04 -7.77
C LEU A 112 20.33 24.27 -8.74
N ASP A 113 21.21 24.98 -9.43
CA ASP A 113 22.39 24.38 -10.06
C ASP A 113 23.50 24.18 -9.03
N VAL A 114 23.68 22.94 -8.60
CA VAL A 114 24.68 22.55 -7.59
C VAL A 114 26.13 22.86 -7.96
N THR A 115 26.39 23.21 -9.22
CA THR A 115 27.73 23.56 -9.71
C THR A 115 28.02 25.07 -9.67
N ARG A 116 26.98 25.91 -9.53
CA ARG A 116 27.08 27.37 -9.66
C ARG A 116 26.48 28.11 -8.48
N ASP A 117 25.33 27.65 -8.00
CA ASP A 117 24.51 28.39 -7.04
C ASP A 117 24.98 28.20 -5.59
N PRO A 118 24.64 29.14 -4.69
CA PRO A 118 24.80 28.96 -3.25
C PRO A 118 23.90 27.82 -2.74
N LEU A 119 24.55 26.76 -2.27
CA LEU A 119 23.87 25.57 -1.80
C LEU A 119 23.46 25.62 -0.33
N TYR A 120 23.85 26.65 0.40
CA TYR A 120 23.40 26.96 1.76
C TYR A 120 22.95 28.41 1.84
N THR A 121 21.85 28.66 2.54
CA THR A 121 21.36 30.02 2.87
C THR A 121 20.72 30.01 4.25
N HIS A 122 20.74 31.15 4.92
CA HIS A 122 20.04 31.33 6.19
C HIS A 122 19.40 32.70 6.29
N THR A 123 18.34 32.81 7.09
CA THR A 123 17.58 34.05 7.24
C THR A 123 17.05 34.16 8.68
N LEU A 124 17.23 35.32 9.30
CA LEU A 124 16.57 35.69 10.55
C LEU A 124 15.31 36.49 10.24
N PHE A 125 14.14 35.93 10.55
CA PHE A 125 12.86 36.62 10.50
C PHE A 125 12.54 37.22 11.88
N ARG A 126 12.25 38.52 11.92
CA ARG A 126 11.79 39.21 13.13
C ARG A 126 10.28 39.32 13.08
N LEU A 127 9.59 38.64 14.00
CA LEU A 127 8.12 38.63 14.09
C LEU A 127 7.63 39.61 15.17
N GLY A 128 8.49 39.92 16.14
CA GLY A 128 8.25 40.84 17.25
C GLY A 128 9.55 41.17 17.98
N PRO A 129 9.50 41.99 19.05
CA PRO A 129 10.69 42.29 19.87
C PRO A 129 11.30 41.03 20.53
N ASP A 130 10.45 40.05 20.86
CA ASP A 130 10.82 38.83 21.57
C ASP A 130 10.39 37.56 20.79
N HIS A 131 10.26 37.64 19.47
CA HIS A 131 9.84 36.48 18.67
C HIS A 131 10.55 36.48 17.31
N HIS A 132 11.34 35.43 17.08
CA HIS A 132 12.21 35.31 15.93
C HIS A 132 12.15 33.91 15.34
N LEU A 133 12.30 33.80 14.02
CA LEU A 133 12.52 32.52 13.34
C LEU A 133 13.88 32.56 12.66
N TRP A 134 14.80 31.68 13.04
CA TRP A 134 16.05 31.50 12.32
C TRP A 134 15.92 30.31 11.36
N TYR A 135 15.87 30.60 10.07
CA TYR A 135 15.67 29.64 8.99
C TYR A 135 16.99 29.30 8.31
N GLN A 136 17.15 28.03 7.96
CA GLN A 136 18.26 27.52 7.17
C GLN A 136 17.74 26.66 6.01
N ARG A 137 18.33 26.85 4.83
CA ARG A 137 18.15 26.00 3.66
C ARG A 137 19.49 25.47 3.23
N ALA A 138 19.53 24.19 2.87
CA ALA A 138 20.72 23.60 2.30
C ALA A 138 20.38 22.51 1.28
N HIS A 139 21.20 22.36 0.25
CA HIS A 139 21.05 21.26 -0.70
C HIS A 139 21.45 19.93 -0.05
N HIS A 140 20.70 18.87 -0.34
CA HIS A 140 20.84 17.57 0.32
C HIS A 140 22.21 16.90 0.07
N LEU A 141 22.95 17.30 -0.97
CA LEU A 141 24.35 16.89 -1.20
C LEU A 141 25.31 17.32 -0.08
N MET A 142 24.96 18.38 0.64
CA MET A 142 25.79 18.93 1.73
C MET A 142 25.35 18.41 3.09
N VAL A 143 24.05 18.22 3.29
CA VAL A 143 23.46 18.00 4.62
C VAL A 143 22.44 16.88 4.62
N ASP A 144 22.25 16.30 5.80
CA ASP A 144 21.10 15.48 6.19
C ASP A 144 20.47 16.05 7.49
N GLY A 145 19.39 15.44 7.99
CA GLY A 145 18.73 15.91 9.22
C GLY A 145 19.65 15.93 10.45
N TYR A 146 20.55 14.96 10.57
CA TYR A 146 21.54 14.94 11.67
C TYR A 146 22.54 16.09 11.53
N THR A 147 22.90 16.46 10.30
CA THR A 147 23.76 17.61 10.03
C THR A 147 23.11 18.90 10.51
N PHE A 148 21.84 19.16 10.20
CA PHE A 148 21.16 20.37 10.69
C PHE A 148 21.17 20.46 12.23
N MET A 149 20.94 19.35 12.93
CA MET A 149 21.07 19.29 14.39
C MET A 149 22.48 19.72 14.85
N LEU A 150 23.55 19.21 14.21
CA LEU A 150 24.93 19.60 14.53
C LEU A 150 25.19 21.09 14.27
N LEU A 151 24.70 21.62 13.14
CA LEU A 151 24.87 23.04 12.80
C LEU A 151 24.18 23.94 13.82
N ALA A 152 22.92 23.66 14.15
CA ALA A 152 22.15 24.45 15.10
C ALA A 152 22.74 24.39 16.51
N ARG A 153 23.17 23.21 16.96
CA ARG A 153 23.87 23.05 18.23
C ARG A 153 25.15 23.87 18.25
N ARG A 154 25.95 23.84 17.18
CA ARG A 154 27.21 24.61 17.14
C ARG A 154 26.95 26.11 17.18
N VAL A 155 25.96 26.60 16.44
CA VAL A 155 25.59 28.03 16.48
C VAL A 155 25.11 28.42 17.87
N ALA A 156 24.26 27.61 18.50
CA ALA A 156 23.77 27.84 19.86
C ALA A 156 24.91 27.89 20.90
N GLU A 157 25.86 26.95 20.83
CA GLU A 157 27.04 26.91 21.70
C GLU A 157 27.94 28.15 21.53
N VAL A 158 28.24 28.54 20.29
CA VAL A 158 29.08 29.72 19.99
C VAL A 158 28.37 31.00 20.42
N TYR A 159 27.09 31.15 20.09
CA TYR A 159 26.27 32.30 20.47
C TYR A 159 26.22 32.48 22.00
N SER A 160 25.92 31.41 22.73
CA SER A 160 25.85 31.43 24.19
C SER A 160 27.21 31.74 24.81
N GLY A 161 28.29 31.19 24.25
CA GLY A 161 29.65 31.49 24.70
C GLY A 161 30.03 32.96 24.51
N MET A 162 29.68 33.55 23.36
CA MET A 162 29.91 34.97 23.08
C MET A 162 29.19 35.86 24.10
N LEU A 163 27.93 35.57 24.44
CA LEU A 163 27.18 36.33 25.43
C LEU A 163 27.73 36.18 26.86
N ALA A 164 28.17 34.97 27.22
CA ALA A 164 28.72 34.68 28.54
C ALA A 164 30.19 35.13 28.70
N GLY A 165 30.86 35.53 27.61
CA GLY A 165 32.30 35.78 27.61
C GLY A 165 33.13 34.50 27.81
N THR A 166 32.58 33.34 27.50
CA THR A 166 33.25 32.03 27.58
C THR A 166 33.62 31.55 26.19
N GLY A 167 34.76 30.86 26.04
CA GLY A 167 35.14 30.26 24.75
C GLY A 167 34.12 29.24 24.26
N ALA A 168 34.06 29.04 22.94
CA ALA A 168 33.28 27.96 22.36
C ALA A 168 33.90 26.58 22.71
N GLY A 169 33.08 25.55 22.81
CA GLY A 169 33.53 24.17 23.02
C GLY A 169 34.35 23.61 21.84
N GLU A 170 34.65 22.31 21.86
CA GLU A 170 35.38 21.63 20.79
C GLU A 170 34.73 21.90 19.41
N PRO A 171 35.52 22.23 18.37
CA PRO A 171 34.98 22.50 17.03
C PRO A 171 34.40 21.25 16.37
N LEU A 172 33.69 21.47 15.27
CA LEU A 172 33.14 20.41 14.43
C LEU A 172 34.26 19.49 13.87
N GLY A 173 33.93 18.22 13.63
CA GLY A 173 34.87 17.26 13.05
C GLY A 173 35.22 17.56 11.59
N SER A 174 36.35 17.03 11.11
CA SER A 174 36.82 17.27 9.73
C SER A 174 36.04 16.42 8.71
N PHE A 175 35.44 17.09 7.72
CA PHE A 175 34.75 16.42 6.61
C PHE A 175 35.73 15.66 5.71
N ARG A 176 36.95 16.17 5.54
CA ARG A 176 38.03 15.46 4.84
C ARG A 176 38.36 14.11 5.50
N GLU A 177 38.42 14.06 6.82
CA GLU A 177 38.65 12.80 7.55
C GLU A 177 37.43 11.86 7.43
N LEU A 178 36.22 12.41 7.44
CA LEU A 178 35.00 11.63 7.20
C LEU A 178 34.98 11.00 5.80
N LEU A 179 35.45 11.70 4.76
CA LEU A 179 35.61 11.15 3.42
C LEU A 179 36.66 10.03 3.37
N ALA A 180 37.73 10.14 4.16
CA ALA A 180 38.72 9.07 4.29
C ALA A 180 38.10 7.83 4.97
N GLU A 181 37.38 8.01 6.08
CA GLU A 181 36.66 6.93 6.78
C GLU A 181 35.64 6.23 5.87
N ALA A 182 34.94 6.98 5.01
CA ALA A 182 34.02 6.41 4.02
C ALA A 182 34.75 5.54 2.99
N ARG A 183 35.90 5.99 2.48
CA ARG A 183 36.73 5.19 1.56
C ARG A 183 37.32 3.94 2.21
N ASP A 184 37.73 4.04 3.47
CA ASP A 184 38.26 2.89 4.21
C ASP A 184 37.19 1.81 4.38
N TYR A 185 35.94 2.20 4.64
CA TYR A 185 34.80 1.28 4.62
C TYR A 185 34.54 0.69 3.24
N GLU A 186 34.51 1.52 2.19
CA GLU A 186 34.25 1.08 0.82
C GLU A 186 35.24 0.03 0.30
N ASN A 187 36.49 0.09 0.78
CA ASN A 187 37.58 -0.81 0.41
C ASN A 187 37.92 -1.84 1.50
N GLY A 188 37.19 -1.83 2.61
CA GLY A 188 37.48 -2.63 3.80
C GLY A 188 36.61 -3.89 3.92
N PRO A 189 36.98 -4.82 4.82
CA PRO A 189 36.23 -6.06 5.04
C PRO A 189 34.83 -5.83 5.62
N GLU A 190 34.61 -4.72 6.33
CA GLU A 190 33.31 -4.35 6.93
C GLU A 190 32.19 -4.30 5.88
N LYS A 191 32.45 -3.75 4.69
CA LYS A 191 31.47 -3.72 3.60
C LYS A 191 31.10 -5.12 3.10
N GLU A 192 32.05 -6.04 3.04
CA GLU A 192 31.76 -7.42 2.63
C GLU A 192 30.94 -8.17 3.67
N GLU A 193 31.20 -7.93 4.96
CA GLU A 193 30.40 -8.45 6.07
C GLU A 193 28.97 -7.94 6.01
N ASP A 194 28.80 -6.62 5.84
CA ASP A 194 27.50 -5.99 5.65
C ASP A 194 26.77 -6.55 4.42
N THR A 195 27.49 -6.74 3.31
CA THR A 195 26.91 -7.29 2.08
C THR A 195 26.37 -8.71 2.31
N ARG A 196 27.11 -9.56 3.02
CA ARG A 196 26.66 -10.92 3.37
C ARG A 196 25.45 -10.88 4.28
N PHE A 197 25.47 -10.03 5.31
CA PHE A 197 24.34 -9.85 6.22
C PHE A 197 23.07 -9.46 5.44
N TRP A 198 23.13 -8.44 4.59
CA TRP A 198 21.96 -7.98 3.84
C TRP A 198 21.47 -9.02 2.84
N ALA A 199 22.37 -9.78 2.20
CA ALA A 199 21.99 -10.85 1.28
C ALA A 199 21.21 -11.97 1.99
N ASP A 200 21.64 -12.35 3.19
CA ASP A 200 20.96 -13.36 4.00
C ASP A 200 19.63 -12.83 4.59
N TYR A 201 19.64 -11.61 5.15
CA TYR A 201 18.47 -10.98 5.76
C TYR A 201 17.32 -10.77 4.75
N LEU A 202 17.65 -10.37 3.52
CA LEU A 202 16.67 -10.09 2.46
C LEU A 202 16.35 -11.29 1.59
N LYS A 203 16.86 -12.48 1.91
CA LYS A 203 16.60 -13.69 1.14
C LYS A 203 15.10 -14.01 1.09
N GLY A 204 14.55 -14.01 -0.12
CA GLY A 204 13.12 -14.28 -0.36
C GLY A 204 12.18 -13.15 0.11
N ALA A 205 12.71 -11.96 0.42
CA ALA A 205 11.89 -10.78 0.69
C ALA A 205 11.17 -10.31 -0.59
N PRO A 206 10.04 -9.60 -0.48
CA PRO A 206 9.42 -8.97 -1.64
C PRO A 206 10.34 -7.90 -2.24
N HIS A 207 10.15 -7.60 -3.53
CA HIS A 207 10.93 -6.56 -4.22
C HIS A 207 10.73 -5.16 -3.61
N HIS A 208 9.49 -4.88 -3.18
CA HIS A 208 9.07 -3.68 -2.43
C HIS A 208 7.68 -3.94 -1.84
N THR A 209 7.26 -3.12 -0.90
CA THR A 209 5.89 -3.02 -0.38
C THR A 209 5.29 -1.69 -0.80
N SER A 210 4.03 -1.67 -1.22
CA SER A 210 3.35 -0.44 -1.63
C SER A 210 1.94 -0.46 -1.04
N LEU A 211 1.47 0.69 -0.54
CA LEU A 211 0.09 0.85 -0.08
C LEU A 211 -0.87 0.94 -1.27
N MET A 212 -0.40 1.46 -2.40
CA MET A 212 -1.19 1.68 -3.60
C MET A 212 -0.70 0.85 -4.79
N PRO A 213 -1.57 0.17 -5.54
CA PRO A 213 -1.15 -0.61 -6.70
C PRO A 213 -0.66 0.24 -7.90
N ARG A 214 -0.79 1.58 -7.82
CA ARG A 214 -0.47 2.51 -8.92
C ARG A 214 1.01 2.82 -8.96
N ARG A 215 1.57 2.95 -10.17
CA ARG A 215 2.95 3.40 -10.41
C ARG A 215 2.92 4.76 -11.05
N GLU A 216 3.47 5.75 -10.36
CA GLU A 216 3.65 7.09 -10.92
C GLU A 216 5.01 7.65 -10.52
N GLU A 217 5.60 8.46 -11.39
CA GLU A 217 6.88 9.11 -11.10
C GLU A 217 6.70 10.21 -10.04
N PRO A 218 7.73 10.47 -9.20
CA PRO A 218 7.72 11.58 -8.26
C PRO A 218 7.48 12.92 -8.95
N ARG A 219 6.76 13.83 -8.29
CA ARG A 219 6.60 15.22 -8.74
C ARG A 219 7.54 16.15 -8.00
N ARG A 220 7.70 17.37 -8.54
CA ARG A 220 8.50 18.46 -7.95
C ARG A 220 7.84 19.15 -6.75
N HIS A 221 6.77 18.55 -6.22
CA HIS A 221 6.07 18.96 -5.01
C HIS A 221 5.41 17.73 -4.38
N TYR A 222 4.93 17.87 -3.15
CA TYR A 222 4.25 16.82 -2.39
C TYR A 222 2.91 17.32 -1.84
N LEU A 223 2.07 16.39 -1.43
CA LEU A 223 0.89 16.64 -0.61
C LEU A 223 1.22 16.37 0.86
N ARG A 224 0.63 17.13 1.79
CA ARG A 224 0.80 16.91 3.23
C ARG A 224 -0.55 16.82 3.93
N SER A 225 -0.67 15.88 4.84
CA SER A 225 -1.73 15.81 5.85
C SER A 225 -1.08 15.61 7.22
N THR A 226 -1.35 16.51 8.16
CA THR A 226 -0.76 16.52 9.49
C THR A 226 -1.80 16.16 10.54
N ARG A 227 -1.43 15.35 11.53
CA ARG A 227 -2.21 15.11 12.75
C ARG A 227 -1.36 15.34 13.98
N LEU A 228 -1.96 15.94 15.01
CA LEU A 228 -1.33 16.17 16.30
C LEU A 228 -1.84 15.13 17.30
N VAL A 229 -0.93 14.39 17.91
CA VAL A 229 -1.22 13.51 19.04
C VAL A 229 -0.80 14.23 20.31
N GLY A 230 -1.78 14.57 21.15
CA GLY A 230 -1.58 15.37 22.36
C GLY A 230 -0.72 14.65 23.41
N GLU A 231 -0.19 15.39 24.38
CA GLU A 231 0.73 14.87 25.40
C GLU A 231 0.14 13.70 26.21
N GLU A 232 -1.16 13.75 26.52
CA GLU A 232 -1.85 12.66 27.24
C GLU A 232 -1.88 11.37 26.42
N ASP A 233 -2.17 11.47 25.12
CA ASP A 233 -2.18 10.33 24.20
C ASP A 233 -0.77 9.79 23.96
N VAL A 234 0.25 10.65 23.95
CA VAL A 234 1.66 10.23 23.90
C VAL A 234 2.01 9.40 25.12
N ALA A 235 1.59 9.82 26.33
CA ALA A 235 1.80 9.05 27.54
C ALA A 235 1.06 7.70 27.53
N GLU A 236 -0.07 7.58 26.83
CA GLU A 236 -0.72 6.30 26.56
C GLU A 236 0.06 5.42 25.61
N ILE A 237 0.59 5.98 24.52
CA ILE A 237 1.46 5.26 23.58
C ILE A 237 2.71 4.71 24.31
N GLU A 238 3.34 5.51 25.18
CA GLU A 238 4.49 5.06 25.98
C GLU A 238 4.12 3.92 26.95
N ARG A 239 2.94 4.01 27.59
CA ARG A 239 2.42 2.93 28.46
C ARG A 239 2.13 1.65 27.66
N ALA A 240 1.51 1.77 26.49
CA ALA A 240 1.24 0.66 25.58
C ALA A 240 2.56 0.02 25.12
N ALA A 241 3.57 0.81 24.76
CA ALA A 241 4.87 0.31 24.34
C ALA A 241 5.55 -0.48 25.47
N LYS A 242 5.50 0.05 26.69
CA LYS A 242 5.99 -0.67 27.88
C LYS A 242 5.25 -2.00 28.09
N LYS A 243 3.93 -2.05 27.90
CA LYS A 243 3.13 -3.28 27.97
C LYS A 243 3.51 -4.28 26.87
N ALA A 244 3.86 -3.80 25.67
CA ALA A 244 4.38 -4.63 24.59
C ALA A 244 5.82 -5.13 24.82
N GLY A 245 6.55 -4.53 25.77
CA GLY A 245 7.94 -4.84 26.09
C GLY A 245 8.94 -4.11 25.20
N THR A 246 8.55 -2.99 24.59
CA THR A 246 9.37 -2.23 23.62
C THR A 246 9.38 -0.73 23.95
N GLY A 247 10.12 0.06 23.18
CA GLY A 247 10.01 1.52 23.20
C GLY A 247 8.86 2.03 22.33
N TRP A 248 8.41 3.27 22.57
CA TRP A 248 7.30 3.88 21.84
C TRP A 248 7.57 3.97 20.33
N LYS A 249 8.83 4.17 19.93
CA LYS A 249 9.22 4.20 18.52
C LYS A 249 8.99 2.87 17.82
N GLN A 250 9.33 1.76 18.48
CA GLN A 250 9.08 0.41 17.96
C GLN A 250 7.58 0.14 17.86
N LEU A 251 6.79 0.61 18.83
CA LEU A 251 5.34 0.50 18.76
C LEU A 251 4.74 1.30 17.59
N LEU A 252 5.23 2.52 17.33
CA LEU A 252 4.77 3.33 16.19
C LEU A 252 5.19 2.74 14.84
N MET A 253 6.41 2.19 14.74
CA MET A 253 6.83 1.40 13.57
C MET A 253 5.93 0.18 13.36
N ALA A 254 5.55 -0.52 14.44
CA ALA A 254 4.60 -1.63 14.38
C ALA A 254 3.19 -1.16 13.99
N ALA A 255 2.77 0.05 14.38
CA ALA A 255 1.52 0.63 13.93
C ALA A 255 1.52 0.89 12.41
N VAL A 256 2.64 1.40 11.85
CA VAL A 256 2.80 1.56 10.39
C VAL A 256 2.80 0.19 9.69
N ALA A 257 3.48 -0.80 10.26
CA ALA A 257 3.50 -2.18 9.75
C ALA A 257 2.09 -2.80 9.72
N ALA A 258 1.37 -2.71 10.84
CA ALA A 258 -0.02 -3.17 10.98
C ALA A 258 -0.94 -2.46 9.99
N TYR A 259 -0.87 -1.12 9.93
CA TYR A 259 -1.63 -0.30 9.00
C TYR A 259 -1.39 -0.73 7.54
N THR A 260 -0.13 -0.91 7.16
CA THR A 260 0.25 -1.35 5.82
C THR A 260 -0.35 -2.73 5.52
N GLN A 261 -0.21 -3.70 6.41
CA GLN A 261 -0.79 -5.03 6.26
C GLN A 261 -2.32 -4.99 6.13
N ARG A 262 -3.01 -4.13 6.88
CA ARG A 262 -4.47 -4.00 6.79
C ARG A 262 -4.95 -3.40 5.49
N TRP A 263 -4.16 -2.53 4.85
CA TRP A 263 -4.47 -1.95 3.55
C TRP A 263 -4.11 -2.87 2.38
N THR A 264 -3.00 -3.60 2.47
CA THR A 264 -2.49 -4.41 1.36
C THR A 264 -2.91 -5.88 1.43
N GLY A 265 -3.18 -6.39 2.63
CA GLY A 265 -3.34 -7.82 2.91
C GLY A 265 -2.03 -8.61 2.97
N GLU A 266 -0.88 -7.97 2.69
CA GLU A 266 0.43 -8.62 2.60
C GLU A 266 1.06 -8.79 3.98
N SER A 267 1.50 -10.02 4.31
CA SER A 267 2.14 -10.32 5.60
C SER A 267 3.66 -10.13 5.60
N ASP A 268 4.36 -10.41 4.50
CA ASP A 268 5.80 -10.13 4.41
C ASP A 268 6.00 -8.74 3.84
N ILE A 269 6.29 -7.76 4.70
CA ILE A 269 6.37 -6.36 4.32
C ILE A 269 7.77 -5.78 4.54
N LEU A 270 8.12 -4.81 3.71
CA LEU A 270 9.28 -3.96 3.87
C LEU A 270 8.85 -2.55 4.27
N ILE A 271 9.56 -1.97 5.22
CA ILE A 271 9.46 -0.56 5.59
C ILE A 271 10.80 0.11 5.26
N SER A 272 10.75 1.31 4.68
CA SER A 272 11.94 2.15 4.46
C SER A 272 12.25 2.90 5.75
N LEU A 273 13.43 2.69 6.33
CA LEU A 273 13.88 3.38 7.55
C LEU A 273 15.12 4.24 7.25
N PRO A 274 15.00 5.58 7.29
CA PRO A 274 16.15 6.47 7.30
C PRO A 274 16.99 6.25 8.57
N VAL A 275 18.30 6.22 8.40
CA VAL A 275 19.29 6.04 9.45
C VAL A 275 20.42 7.05 9.29
N ALA A 276 20.99 7.50 10.39
CA ALA A 276 22.06 8.51 10.35
C ALA A 276 23.37 7.96 9.73
N ALA A 277 23.59 6.65 9.76
CA ALA A 277 24.79 5.95 9.29
C ALA A 277 26.11 6.48 9.88
N ARG A 278 26.06 6.99 11.11
CA ARG A 278 27.20 7.53 11.88
C ARG A 278 27.61 6.58 13.00
N THR A 279 28.49 5.64 12.69
CA THR A 279 28.88 4.56 13.63
C THR A 279 30.13 4.89 14.46
N THR A 280 30.95 5.84 14.01
CA THR A 280 32.20 6.24 14.66
C THR A 280 32.08 7.52 15.49
N GLY A 281 33.07 7.79 16.35
CA GLY A 281 33.13 9.06 17.09
C GLY A 281 33.34 10.28 16.19
N LEU A 282 34.09 10.12 15.08
CA LEU A 282 34.31 11.16 14.08
C LEU A 282 33.00 11.48 13.35
N SER A 283 32.37 10.48 12.72
CA SER A 283 31.13 10.67 11.95
C SER A 283 29.99 11.27 12.77
N ARG A 284 29.90 10.99 14.08
CA ARG A 284 28.92 11.60 14.99
C ARG A 284 29.12 13.09 15.28
N ARG A 285 30.31 13.64 15.03
CA ARG A 285 30.67 15.05 15.28
C ARG A 285 30.96 15.85 14.00
N THR A 286 30.96 15.20 12.84
CA THR A 286 31.26 15.83 11.55
C THR A 286 29.98 16.08 10.76
N PRO A 287 29.65 17.34 10.43
CA PRO A 287 28.62 17.70 9.46
C PRO A 287 28.89 17.11 8.07
N GLY A 288 27.83 16.67 7.39
CA GLY A 288 27.92 16.19 6.02
C GLY A 288 26.85 15.16 5.69
N MET A 289 26.47 15.07 4.41
CA MET A 289 25.56 14.04 3.94
C MET A 289 26.16 12.64 4.17
N SER A 290 25.58 11.90 5.13
CA SER A 290 25.97 10.52 5.45
C SER A 290 24.78 9.61 5.67
N SER A 291 23.58 10.15 5.88
CA SER A 291 22.37 9.35 6.10
C SER A 291 22.12 8.33 5.00
N ASN A 292 21.52 7.21 5.38
CA ASN A 292 21.18 6.12 4.50
C ASN A 292 19.73 5.71 4.72
N VAL A 293 19.17 4.89 3.84
CA VAL A 293 17.85 4.26 4.05
C VAL A 293 18.03 2.75 3.99
N ILE A 294 17.56 2.06 5.03
CA ILE A 294 17.64 0.61 5.13
C ILE A 294 16.24 -0.03 5.09
N PRO A 295 16.08 -1.24 4.52
CA PRO A 295 14.84 -1.98 4.60
C PRO A 295 14.71 -2.66 5.96
N LEU A 296 13.56 -2.48 6.60
CA LEU A 296 13.14 -3.27 7.74
C LEU A 296 12.11 -4.30 7.24
N ARG A 297 12.49 -5.58 7.21
CA ARG A 297 11.60 -6.67 6.81
C ARG A 297 10.84 -7.19 8.01
N LEU A 298 9.52 -7.20 7.94
CA LEU A 298 8.63 -7.59 9.01
C LEU A 298 7.62 -8.61 8.50
N ASN A 299 7.42 -9.68 9.27
CA ASN A 299 6.31 -10.61 9.04
C ASN A 299 5.13 -10.20 9.94
N VAL A 300 4.08 -9.68 9.33
CA VAL A 300 2.87 -9.16 9.98
C VAL A 300 1.74 -10.16 9.75
N ASP A 301 1.65 -11.13 10.64
CA ASP A 301 0.60 -12.15 10.60
C ASP A 301 -0.74 -11.56 11.09
N PRO A 302 -1.83 -11.57 10.30
CA PRO A 302 -3.13 -11.05 10.72
C PRO A 302 -3.72 -11.72 11.97
N VAL A 303 -3.30 -12.94 12.33
CA VAL A 303 -3.75 -13.58 13.59
C VAL A 303 -2.87 -13.22 14.79
N GLY A 304 -1.73 -12.56 14.55
CA GLY A 304 -0.81 -12.08 15.57
C GLY A 304 -1.30 -10.79 16.26
N THR A 305 -0.53 -10.33 17.24
CA THR A 305 -0.81 -9.09 17.97
C THR A 305 0.10 -7.96 17.53
N VAL A 306 -0.32 -6.71 17.75
CA VAL A 306 0.56 -5.55 17.50
C VAL A 306 1.79 -5.58 18.41
N ALA A 307 1.64 -6.06 19.65
CA ALA A 307 2.76 -6.23 20.59
C ALA A 307 3.82 -7.21 20.10
N SER A 308 3.45 -8.30 19.40
CA SER A 308 4.43 -9.19 18.77
C SER A 308 5.19 -8.48 17.65
N VAL A 309 4.48 -7.76 16.77
CA VAL A 309 5.14 -7.01 15.69
C VAL A 309 6.09 -5.94 16.25
N ALA A 310 5.72 -5.26 17.34
CA ALA A 310 6.60 -4.29 18.00
C ALA A 310 7.90 -4.92 18.52
N ARG A 311 7.85 -6.16 19.01
CA ARG A 311 9.05 -6.92 19.40
C ARG A 311 9.88 -7.31 18.17
N ASP A 312 9.23 -7.76 17.10
CA ASP A 312 9.90 -8.11 15.84
C ASP A 312 10.60 -6.89 15.20
N VAL A 313 9.98 -5.71 15.29
CA VAL A 313 10.61 -4.43 14.95
C VAL A 313 11.85 -4.19 15.81
N ALA A 314 11.76 -4.39 17.12
CA ALA A 314 12.89 -4.19 18.02
C ALA A 314 14.06 -5.16 17.71
N ASP A 315 13.76 -6.43 17.41
CA ASP A 315 14.74 -7.43 16.98
C ASP A 315 15.38 -7.07 15.64
N SER A 316 14.55 -6.67 14.66
CA SER A 316 15.02 -6.28 13.34
C SER A 316 15.92 -5.04 13.39
N LEU A 317 15.57 -4.04 14.21
CA LEU A 317 16.43 -2.87 14.43
C LEU A 317 17.77 -3.26 15.06
N ARG A 318 17.77 -4.14 16.07
CA ARG A 318 19.01 -4.63 16.69
C ARG A 318 19.91 -5.34 15.69
N ALA A 319 19.33 -6.11 14.77
CA ALA A 319 20.06 -6.82 13.73
C ALA A 319 20.58 -5.88 12.63
N CYS A 320 19.76 -4.94 12.14
CA CYS A 320 20.09 -4.14 10.96
C CYS A 320 20.95 -2.90 11.25
N LEU A 321 20.80 -2.26 12.42
CA LEU A 321 21.50 -1.00 12.74
C LEU A 321 23.04 -1.10 12.76
N PRO A 322 23.67 -2.22 13.16
CA PRO A 322 25.11 -2.41 12.98
C PRO A 322 25.57 -2.30 11.51
N HIS A 323 24.73 -2.72 10.56
CA HIS A 323 25.03 -2.79 9.12
C HIS A 323 24.47 -1.60 8.32
N GLN A 324 24.15 -0.50 9.01
CA GLN A 324 23.46 0.66 8.43
C GLN A 324 24.29 1.47 7.42
N ARG A 325 25.61 1.23 7.35
CA ARG A 325 26.52 1.89 6.40
C ARG A 325 26.45 1.29 5.00
N HIS A 326 25.88 0.08 4.86
CA HIS A 326 25.80 -0.61 3.58
C HIS A 326 25.06 0.23 2.53
N PRO A 327 25.67 0.48 1.36
CA PRO A 327 25.06 1.32 0.33
C PRO A 327 23.64 0.90 -0.05
N VAL A 328 22.66 1.82 0.06
CA VAL A 328 21.26 1.55 -0.31
C VAL A 328 21.13 1.06 -1.75
N ALA A 329 21.98 1.53 -2.67
CA ALA A 329 21.99 1.09 -4.06
C ALA A 329 22.35 -0.40 -4.19
N LEU A 330 23.27 -0.91 -3.35
CA LEU A 330 23.60 -2.33 -3.31
C LEU A 330 22.49 -3.13 -2.61
N THR A 331 21.91 -2.62 -1.52
CA THR A 331 20.77 -3.26 -0.85
C THR A 331 19.57 -3.44 -1.79
N ARG A 332 19.25 -2.42 -2.60
CA ARG A 332 18.19 -2.49 -3.62
C ARG A 332 18.45 -3.55 -4.69
N ARG A 333 19.71 -3.74 -5.09
CA ARG A 333 20.08 -4.79 -6.06
C ARG A 333 19.88 -6.20 -5.49
N LEU A 334 20.09 -6.40 -4.19
CA LEU A 334 19.81 -7.68 -3.52
C LEU A 334 18.32 -8.03 -3.57
N LEU A 335 17.44 -7.02 -3.58
CA LEU A 335 16.01 -7.15 -3.82
C LEU A 335 15.62 -7.17 -5.30
N GLY A 336 16.57 -7.34 -6.23
CA GLY A 336 16.29 -7.40 -7.66
C GLY A 336 15.78 -6.09 -8.29
N GLN A 337 15.90 -4.95 -7.61
CA GLN A 337 15.57 -3.65 -8.20
C GLN A 337 16.67 -3.19 -9.17
N THR A 338 16.28 -2.67 -10.32
CA THR A 338 17.16 -2.07 -11.33
C THR A 338 17.01 -0.54 -11.31
N PRO A 339 17.88 0.23 -11.99
CA PRO A 339 17.69 1.68 -12.11
C PRO A 339 16.30 2.09 -12.65
N GLN A 340 15.67 1.26 -13.50
CA GLN A 340 14.35 1.52 -14.10
C GLN A 340 13.17 1.03 -13.23
N THR A 341 13.43 0.15 -12.26
CA THR A 341 12.43 -0.39 -11.34
C THR A 341 12.67 0.03 -9.89
N ARG A 342 13.61 0.95 -9.67
CA ARG A 342 13.98 1.48 -8.36
C ARG A 342 12.74 2.01 -7.65
N ARG A 343 12.57 1.56 -6.40
CA ARG A 343 11.57 2.08 -5.48
C ARG A 343 12.14 2.30 -4.07
N GLU A 344 11.40 2.99 -3.24
CA GLU A 344 11.45 2.79 -1.79
C GLU A 344 11.19 1.32 -1.45
N PHE A 345 11.76 0.83 -0.36
CA PHE A 345 11.57 -0.56 0.06
C PHE A 345 10.12 -0.81 0.46
N GLY A 346 9.52 0.16 1.14
CA GLY A 346 8.08 0.33 1.26
C GLY A 346 7.79 1.69 1.88
N PRO A 347 6.65 1.87 2.57
CA PRO A 347 6.33 3.15 3.21
C PRO A 347 7.50 3.64 4.05
N LEU A 348 7.94 4.87 3.81
CA LEU A 348 9.08 5.44 4.52
C LEU A 348 8.62 5.97 5.87
N ILE A 349 9.22 5.49 6.96
CA ILE A 349 8.97 6.02 8.30
C ILE A 349 10.20 6.74 8.83
N ASN A 350 10.07 8.04 9.07
CA ASN A 350 11.09 8.82 9.76
C ASN A 350 10.65 9.11 11.19
N ILE A 351 11.26 8.39 12.13
CA ILE A 351 11.02 8.53 13.59
C ILE A 351 12.33 8.79 14.34
N MET A 352 13.35 9.25 13.62
CA MET A 352 14.60 9.67 14.24
C MET A 352 14.32 10.86 15.17
N SER A 353 14.72 10.72 16.44
CA SER A 353 14.72 11.86 17.36
C SER A 353 16.16 12.34 17.41
N PHE A 354 16.37 13.54 16.94
CA PHE A 354 17.60 14.27 17.21
C PHE A 354 17.44 14.98 18.55
N ASP A 355 18.54 15.15 19.27
CA ASP A 355 18.55 15.98 20.47
C ASP A 355 18.61 17.44 20.04
N TYR A 356 17.43 18.06 19.96
CA TYR A 356 17.26 19.46 19.59
C TYR A 356 17.06 20.36 20.82
N ASP A 357 17.43 19.93 22.02
CA ASP A 357 17.50 20.82 23.19
C ASP A 357 18.70 21.77 23.02
N VAL A 358 18.59 22.68 22.05
CA VAL A 358 19.57 23.73 21.74
C VAL A 358 19.21 24.99 22.51
N ASP A 359 20.21 25.55 23.20
CA ASP A 359 20.05 26.73 24.03
C ASP A 359 20.76 27.94 23.41
N PHE A 360 19.98 28.96 23.06
CA PHE A 360 20.51 30.22 22.52
C PHE A 360 20.59 31.25 23.64
N GLY A 361 21.54 31.13 24.55
CA GLY A 361 21.73 32.06 25.66
C GLY A 361 20.56 32.10 26.65
N GLY A 362 19.96 30.95 26.95
CA GLY A 362 18.79 30.80 27.83
C GLY A 362 17.44 30.97 27.14
N LEU A 363 17.41 31.18 25.82
CA LEU A 363 16.17 31.40 25.06
C LEU A 363 15.45 30.07 24.75
N PRO A 364 14.13 29.96 25.02
CA PRO A 364 13.33 28.86 24.52
C PRO A 364 13.42 28.76 22.99
N CYS A 365 13.85 27.59 22.52
CA CYS A 365 13.98 27.25 21.11
C CYS A 365 13.12 26.03 20.77
N VAL A 366 12.37 26.10 19.67
CA VAL A 366 11.63 24.96 19.12
C VAL A 366 12.07 24.74 17.67
N PRO A 367 12.60 23.56 17.32
CA PRO A 367 12.96 23.22 15.95
C PRO A 367 11.72 22.86 15.11
N HIS A 368 11.76 23.21 13.84
CA HIS A 368 10.72 22.89 12.87
C HIS A 368 11.32 22.43 11.55
N ASN A 369 11.11 21.16 11.22
CA ASN A 369 11.49 20.59 9.94
C ASN A 369 10.42 20.93 8.90
N ILE A 370 10.83 21.44 7.74
CA ILE A 370 9.88 21.77 6.66
C ILE A 370 9.80 20.61 5.68
N PHE A 371 10.94 20.19 5.11
CA PHE A 371 10.98 19.19 4.05
C PHE A 371 12.35 18.49 3.97
N GLN A 372 12.34 17.20 3.59
CA GLN A 372 13.51 16.32 3.66
C GLN A 372 13.65 15.35 2.46
N GLY A 373 13.39 15.80 1.24
CA GLY A 373 13.69 15.00 0.03
C GLY A 373 12.48 14.51 -0.75
N PRO A 374 12.68 14.01 -1.99
CA PRO A 374 11.61 13.54 -2.86
C PRO A 374 10.84 12.38 -2.22
N ILE A 375 9.55 12.29 -2.57
CA ILE A 375 8.64 11.25 -2.09
C ILE A 375 8.16 10.43 -3.27
N GLU A 376 8.42 9.13 -3.24
CA GLU A 376 7.99 8.24 -4.31
C GLU A 376 6.52 7.84 -4.18
N GLU A 377 6.09 7.48 -2.97
CA GLU A 377 4.71 7.08 -2.67
C GLU A 377 4.18 7.79 -1.42
N LEU A 378 4.62 7.34 -0.24
CA LEU A 378 4.18 7.84 1.06
C LEU A 378 5.34 7.82 2.05
N ARG A 379 5.52 8.96 2.71
CA ARG A 379 6.43 9.16 3.81
C ARG A 379 5.64 9.56 5.05
N ILE A 380 5.97 8.94 6.17
CA ILE A 380 5.38 9.18 7.49
C ILE A 380 6.49 9.73 8.40
N ASP A 381 6.48 11.03 8.64
CA ASP A 381 7.36 11.67 9.61
C ASP A 381 6.65 11.76 10.97
N ILE A 382 7.27 11.18 12.00
CA ILE A 382 6.78 11.22 13.38
C ILE A 382 7.75 12.04 14.21
N LEU A 383 7.34 13.28 14.50
CA LEU A 383 8.19 14.31 15.07
C LEU A 383 7.74 14.64 16.50
N GLN A 384 8.67 14.54 17.45
CA GLN A 384 8.50 15.07 18.80
C GLN A 384 9.37 16.33 18.93
N ARG A 385 8.76 17.51 18.89
CA ARG A 385 9.50 18.80 18.87
C ARG A 385 10.13 19.16 20.21
N ARG A 386 9.58 18.64 21.30
CA ARG A 386 10.08 18.82 22.67
C ARG A 386 9.98 17.48 23.39
N ARG A 387 10.98 17.13 24.18
CA ARG A 387 10.95 15.91 25.00
C ARG A 387 9.69 15.86 25.87
N GLY A 388 8.93 14.78 25.75
CA GLY A 388 7.67 14.60 26.48
C GLY A 388 6.48 15.43 25.96
N GLY A 389 6.68 16.19 24.87
CA GLY A 389 5.62 16.95 24.22
C GLY A 389 4.81 16.13 23.23
N ALA A 390 3.83 16.79 22.60
CA ALA A 390 2.98 16.23 21.56
C ALA A 390 3.77 15.68 20.34
N LEU A 391 3.23 14.65 19.70
CA LEU A 391 3.75 14.11 18.45
C LEU A 391 3.03 14.77 17.26
N HIS A 392 3.81 15.25 16.29
CA HIS A 392 3.30 15.60 14.97
C HIS A 392 3.51 14.41 14.06
N ILE A 393 2.44 13.98 13.38
CA ILE A 393 2.46 12.89 12.42
C ILE A 393 2.12 13.52 11.07
N ASP A 394 3.14 13.65 10.23
CA ASP A 394 3.04 14.20 8.88
C ASP A 394 3.02 13.04 7.87
N PHE A 395 1.94 12.96 7.10
CA PHE A 395 1.83 12.10 5.93
C PHE A 395 2.15 12.95 4.71
N ASP A 396 3.32 12.72 4.12
CA ASP A 396 3.74 13.35 2.88
C ASP A 396 3.65 12.36 1.72
N ALA A 397 2.97 12.73 0.64
CA ALA A 397 2.69 11.82 -0.45
C ALA A 397 2.96 12.39 -1.84
N ASN A 398 3.23 11.49 -2.78
CA ASN A 398 3.33 11.82 -4.19
C ASN A 398 1.94 12.21 -4.74
N PRO A 399 1.74 13.43 -5.25
CA PRO A 399 0.46 13.91 -5.80
C PRO A 399 0.02 13.16 -7.06
N SER A 400 0.91 12.40 -7.71
CA SER A 400 0.50 11.50 -8.80
C SER A 400 -0.18 10.23 -8.27
N VAL A 401 0.11 9.82 -7.03
CA VAL A 401 -0.43 8.59 -6.42
C VAL A 401 -1.68 8.89 -5.60
N PHE A 402 -1.68 9.99 -4.85
CA PHE A 402 -2.76 10.41 -3.97
C PHE A 402 -3.32 11.78 -4.40
N SER A 403 -4.63 11.95 -4.28
CA SER A 403 -5.25 13.27 -4.10
C SER A 403 -5.17 13.72 -2.63
N GLN A 404 -5.37 15.02 -2.39
CA GLN A 404 -5.37 15.57 -1.02
C GLN A 404 -6.45 14.91 -0.14
N GLU A 405 -7.64 14.70 -0.68
CA GLU A 405 -8.75 14.04 0.02
C GLU A 405 -8.43 12.57 0.33
N GLU A 406 -7.81 11.84 -0.60
CA GLU A 406 -7.33 10.47 -0.33
C GLU A 406 -6.27 10.45 0.78
N LEU A 407 -5.29 11.35 0.73
CA LEU A 407 -4.24 11.43 1.75
C LEU A 407 -4.81 11.70 3.15
N GLU A 408 -5.77 12.62 3.26
CA GLU A 408 -6.46 12.93 4.52
C GLU A 408 -7.19 11.72 5.08
N ARG A 409 -7.93 10.98 4.24
CA ARG A 409 -8.62 9.74 4.64
C ARG A 409 -7.63 8.66 5.10
N TYR A 410 -6.50 8.49 4.42
CA TYR A 410 -5.46 7.54 4.82
C TYR A 410 -4.81 7.96 6.15
N THR A 411 -4.59 9.26 6.34
CA THR A 411 -4.06 9.78 7.61
C THR A 411 -5.03 9.50 8.76
N ASP A 412 -6.33 9.79 8.58
CA ASP A 412 -7.35 9.53 9.60
C ASP A 412 -7.50 8.04 9.90
N SER A 413 -7.39 7.20 8.87
CA SER A 413 -7.34 5.75 8.99
C SER A 413 -6.17 5.28 9.86
N PHE A 414 -4.96 5.83 9.63
CA PHE A 414 -3.80 5.52 10.46
C PHE A 414 -3.99 5.97 11.92
N ILE A 415 -4.56 7.16 12.15
CA ILE A 415 -4.85 7.63 13.51
C ILE A 415 -5.85 6.70 14.22
N ARG A 416 -6.89 6.22 13.53
CA ARG A 416 -7.82 5.22 14.10
C ARG A 416 -7.11 3.94 14.52
N VAL A 417 -6.24 3.41 13.66
CA VAL A 417 -5.42 2.23 13.99
C VAL A 417 -4.52 2.51 15.20
N LEU A 418 -3.85 3.65 15.24
CA LEU A 418 -3.01 4.06 16.37
C LEU A 418 -3.81 4.20 17.66
N GLU A 419 -5.05 4.71 17.59
CA GLU A 419 -5.94 4.79 18.74
C GLU A 419 -6.35 3.42 19.30
N ALA A 420 -6.56 2.41 18.46
CA ALA A 420 -6.80 1.05 18.92
C ALA A 420 -5.55 0.48 19.62
N ILE A 421 -4.38 0.69 19.01
CA ILE A 421 -3.08 0.20 19.52
C ILE A 421 -2.71 0.82 20.87
N ARG A 422 -2.92 2.12 21.05
CA ARG A 422 -2.60 2.80 22.32
C ARG A 422 -3.50 2.33 23.48
N ARG A 423 -4.75 1.93 23.18
CA ARG A 423 -5.69 1.39 24.19
C ARG A 423 -5.30 -0.02 24.61
N ASP A 424 -4.99 -0.89 23.63
CA ASP A 424 -4.43 -2.21 23.92
C ASP A 424 -3.47 -2.70 22.83
N PRO A 425 -2.15 -2.77 23.10
CA PRO A 425 -1.18 -3.29 22.12
C PRO A 425 -1.31 -4.80 21.89
N ASN A 426 -2.07 -5.53 22.72
CA ASN A 426 -2.33 -6.95 22.52
C ASN A 426 -3.52 -7.22 21.58
N VAL A 427 -4.11 -6.17 21.00
CA VAL A 427 -5.14 -6.32 19.96
C VAL A 427 -4.63 -7.18 18.81
N VAL A 428 -5.50 -8.07 18.32
CA VAL A 428 -5.23 -8.91 17.15
C VAL A 428 -5.23 -8.03 15.91
N LEU A 429 -4.24 -8.21 15.05
CA LEU A 429 -4.04 -7.37 13.87
C LEU A 429 -5.25 -7.39 12.93
N GLY A 430 -5.83 -8.56 12.68
CA GLY A 430 -7.01 -8.74 11.83
C GLY A 430 -8.27 -8.02 12.33
N ASP A 431 -8.34 -7.71 13.63
CA ASP A 431 -9.46 -6.99 14.25
C ASP A 431 -9.31 -5.46 14.16
N LEU A 432 -8.16 -4.97 13.69
CA LEU A 432 -7.97 -3.54 13.40
C LEU A 432 -8.76 -3.19 12.14
N ASP A 433 -9.74 -2.30 12.30
CA ASP A 433 -10.48 -1.72 11.17
C ASP A 433 -9.87 -0.36 10.78
N PRO A 434 -9.19 -0.26 9.62
CA PRO A 434 -8.69 1.01 9.12
C PRO A 434 -9.84 1.92 8.62
N VAL A 435 -11.01 1.37 8.32
CA VAL A 435 -12.14 2.08 7.71
C VAL A 435 -13.05 2.66 8.79
N SER A 436 -13.57 3.87 8.58
CA SER A 436 -14.56 4.43 9.51
C SER A 436 -15.90 3.72 9.42
N GLU A 437 -16.70 3.77 10.49
CA GLU A 437 -18.10 3.32 10.44
C GLU A 437 -18.92 4.05 9.36
N ASP A 438 -18.64 5.33 9.08
CA ASP A 438 -19.29 6.10 8.02
C ASP A 438 -18.90 5.60 6.62
N GLU A 439 -17.62 5.35 6.37
CA GLU A 439 -17.14 4.77 5.12
C GLU A 439 -17.66 3.35 4.94
N SER A 440 -17.63 2.52 5.99
CA SER A 440 -18.18 1.17 5.99
C SER A 440 -19.67 1.20 5.64
N ARG A 441 -20.45 2.09 6.28
CA ARG A 441 -21.86 2.29 5.95
C ARG A 441 -22.05 2.74 4.50
N LYS A 442 -21.28 3.72 4.01
CA LYS A 442 -21.34 4.18 2.60
C LYS A 442 -21.07 3.04 1.62
N VAL A 443 -20.12 2.17 1.92
CA VAL A 443 -19.80 1.01 1.06
C VAL A 443 -20.93 -0.02 1.10
N VAL A 444 -21.40 -0.39 2.29
CA VAL A 444 -22.47 -1.38 2.47
C VAL A 444 -23.80 -0.90 1.89
N GLU A 445 -24.18 0.35 2.10
CA GLU A 445 -25.42 0.92 1.58
C GLU A 445 -25.32 1.26 0.10
N GLY A 446 -24.17 1.78 -0.36
CA GLY A 446 -23.98 2.24 -1.73
C GLY A 446 -23.68 1.13 -2.73
N PHE A 447 -22.97 0.07 -2.33
CA PHE A 447 -22.59 -1.04 -3.21
C PHE A 447 -23.15 -2.39 -2.78
N GLY A 448 -23.54 -2.56 -1.51
CA GLY A 448 -24.06 -3.82 -0.97
C GLY A 448 -25.54 -4.05 -1.22
N ARG A 449 -26.32 -3.00 -1.56
CA ARG A 449 -27.73 -3.12 -1.89
C ARG A 449 -27.93 -3.27 -3.40
N GLY A 450 -28.16 -4.49 -3.86
CA GLY A 450 -28.77 -4.71 -5.18
C GLY A 450 -30.25 -4.30 -5.17
N GLU A 451 -30.85 -4.07 -6.35
CA GLU A 451 -32.30 -3.85 -6.45
C GLU A 451 -33.07 -4.98 -5.75
N GLU A 452 -33.97 -4.61 -4.81
CA GLU A 452 -34.89 -5.55 -4.18
C GLU A 452 -35.82 -6.13 -5.25
N THR A 453 -35.60 -7.38 -5.64
CA THR A 453 -36.54 -8.07 -6.52
C THR A 453 -37.62 -8.72 -5.67
N THR A 454 -38.84 -8.18 -5.71
CA THR A 454 -40.04 -8.75 -5.04
C THR A 454 -40.54 -10.06 -5.68
N GLU A 455 -39.84 -10.57 -6.69
CA GLU A 455 -40.25 -11.72 -7.50
C GLU A 455 -39.59 -13.05 -7.08
N GLY A 456 -38.93 -13.09 -5.91
CA GLY A 456 -38.31 -14.28 -5.32
C GLY A 456 -39.29 -15.38 -4.87
N HIS A 457 -40.48 -15.43 -5.48
CA HIS A 457 -41.54 -16.40 -5.21
C HIS A 457 -41.89 -17.28 -6.43
N ARG A 458 -41.19 -17.13 -7.57
CA ARG A 458 -41.44 -17.91 -8.79
C ARG A 458 -40.29 -18.84 -9.13
N VAL A 459 -40.59 -19.88 -9.90
CA VAL A 459 -39.60 -20.87 -10.38
C VAL A 459 -39.52 -20.91 -11.91
N LEU A 460 -38.43 -21.47 -12.45
CA LEU A 460 -38.07 -21.33 -13.88
C LEU A 460 -39.09 -21.94 -14.84
N HIS A 461 -39.64 -23.10 -14.51
CA HIS A 461 -40.60 -23.77 -15.39
C HIS A 461 -41.96 -23.05 -15.42
N GLU A 462 -42.41 -22.43 -14.33
CA GLU A 462 -43.65 -21.63 -14.30
C GLU A 462 -43.54 -20.41 -15.23
N VAL A 463 -42.40 -19.72 -15.23
CA VAL A 463 -42.17 -18.58 -16.14
C VAL A 463 -42.09 -19.04 -17.60
N PHE A 464 -41.56 -20.23 -17.84
CA PHE A 464 -41.61 -20.86 -19.15
C PHE A 464 -43.05 -21.19 -19.57
N GLU A 465 -43.85 -21.79 -18.68
CA GLU A 465 -45.27 -22.10 -18.91
C GLU A 465 -46.12 -20.86 -19.20
N GLU A 466 -45.89 -19.75 -18.49
CA GLU A 466 -46.53 -18.47 -18.79
C GLU A 466 -46.26 -18.02 -20.23
N ARG A 467 -45.02 -18.22 -20.72
CA ARG A 467 -44.65 -17.88 -22.10
C ARG A 467 -45.33 -18.81 -23.10
N VAL A 468 -45.46 -20.10 -22.78
CA VAL A 468 -46.16 -21.10 -23.59
C VAL A 468 -47.62 -20.70 -23.77
N VAL A 469 -48.30 -20.27 -22.70
CA VAL A 469 -49.70 -19.82 -22.76
C VAL A 469 -49.85 -18.57 -23.63
N ARG A 470 -48.90 -17.63 -23.55
CA ARG A 470 -48.98 -16.35 -24.29
C ARG A 470 -48.65 -16.47 -25.77
N ALA A 471 -47.72 -17.35 -26.14
CA ALA A 471 -47.21 -17.45 -27.50
C ALA A 471 -46.80 -18.90 -27.85
N PRO A 472 -47.76 -19.84 -27.95
CA PRO A 472 -47.46 -21.27 -28.13
C PRO A 472 -46.75 -21.57 -29.46
N GLU A 473 -47.09 -20.87 -30.54
CA GLU A 473 -46.51 -21.08 -31.87
C GLU A 473 -45.17 -20.36 -32.09
N ALA A 474 -44.72 -19.52 -31.15
CA ALA A 474 -43.44 -18.85 -31.28
C ALA A 474 -42.29 -19.86 -31.16
N VAL A 475 -41.22 -19.67 -31.94
CA VAL A 475 -40.02 -20.51 -31.88
C VAL A 475 -39.34 -20.34 -30.52
N ALA A 476 -39.09 -21.46 -29.83
CA ALA A 476 -38.43 -21.52 -28.52
C ALA A 476 -37.00 -22.04 -28.61
N LEU A 477 -36.74 -22.97 -29.53
CA LEU A 477 -35.44 -23.62 -29.69
C LEU A 477 -35.14 -23.83 -31.17
N VAL A 478 -33.88 -23.58 -31.56
CA VAL A 478 -33.36 -23.88 -32.90
C VAL A 478 -32.10 -24.71 -32.76
N PHE A 479 -32.04 -25.85 -33.43
CA PHE A 479 -30.88 -26.73 -33.44
C PHE A 479 -30.73 -27.41 -34.81
N GLU A 480 -29.57 -27.25 -35.46
CA GLU A 480 -29.26 -27.87 -36.76
C GLU A 480 -30.36 -27.72 -37.85
N GLY A 481 -31.11 -26.62 -37.82
CA GLY A 481 -32.21 -26.34 -38.76
C GLY A 481 -33.58 -26.86 -38.33
N GLU A 482 -33.69 -27.60 -37.22
CA GLU A 482 -34.98 -27.87 -36.56
C GLU A 482 -35.40 -26.65 -35.73
N GLU A 483 -36.64 -26.21 -35.91
CA GLU A 483 -37.29 -25.20 -35.07
C GLU A 483 -38.38 -25.86 -34.22
N VAL A 484 -38.29 -25.70 -32.90
CA VAL A 484 -39.29 -26.20 -31.95
C VAL A 484 -40.01 -25.01 -31.32
N SER A 485 -41.35 -24.98 -31.43
CA SER A 485 -42.16 -23.93 -30.82
C SER A 485 -42.25 -24.07 -29.29
N TYR A 486 -42.63 -23.00 -28.57
CA TYR A 486 -42.85 -23.03 -27.12
C TYR A 486 -43.87 -24.11 -26.74
N GLY A 487 -44.99 -24.21 -27.46
CA GLY A 487 -46.01 -25.23 -27.26
C GLY A 487 -45.48 -26.63 -27.52
N GLY A 488 -44.73 -26.81 -28.60
CA GLY A 488 -44.09 -28.10 -28.94
C GLY A 488 -43.08 -28.55 -27.89
N LEU A 489 -42.22 -27.64 -27.42
CA LEU A 489 -41.23 -27.90 -26.39
C LEU A 489 -41.90 -28.23 -25.04
N ASN A 490 -42.92 -27.47 -24.64
CA ASN A 490 -43.66 -27.73 -23.40
C ASN A 490 -44.36 -29.10 -23.43
N ALA A 491 -45.02 -29.44 -24.54
CA ALA A 491 -45.69 -30.73 -24.68
C ALA A 491 -44.71 -31.92 -24.60
N ARG A 492 -43.51 -31.80 -25.18
CA ARG A 492 -42.45 -32.82 -25.06
C ARG A 492 -41.95 -32.91 -23.60
N ALA A 493 -41.68 -31.77 -22.95
CA ALA A 493 -41.20 -31.72 -21.57
C ALA A 493 -42.24 -32.25 -20.57
N ASN A 494 -43.52 -31.95 -20.74
CA ASN A 494 -44.60 -32.41 -19.86
C ASN A 494 -44.79 -33.93 -19.91
N ARG A 495 -44.71 -34.51 -21.11
CA ARG A 495 -44.77 -35.97 -21.28
C ARG A 495 -43.62 -36.66 -20.57
N LEU A 496 -42.41 -36.15 -20.74
CA LEU A 496 -41.24 -36.69 -20.05
C LEU A 496 -41.32 -36.46 -18.54
N ALA A 497 -41.77 -35.30 -18.07
CA ALA A 497 -41.94 -35.01 -16.64
C ALA A 497 -42.91 -36.01 -15.98
N ARG A 498 -44.06 -36.27 -16.60
CA ARG A 498 -45.04 -37.26 -16.10
C ARG A 498 -44.49 -38.68 -16.11
N TYR A 499 -43.72 -39.03 -17.14
CA TYR A 499 -43.00 -40.31 -17.16
C TYR A 499 -42.00 -40.41 -16.01
N LEU A 500 -41.17 -39.38 -15.79
CA LEU A 500 -40.21 -39.33 -14.68
C LEU A 500 -40.91 -39.45 -13.32
N CYS A 501 -42.03 -38.76 -13.12
CA CYS A 501 -42.83 -38.89 -11.90
C CYS A 501 -43.38 -40.31 -11.71
N ALA A 502 -43.87 -40.96 -12.77
CA ALA A 502 -44.32 -42.35 -12.72
C ALA A 502 -43.17 -43.33 -12.38
N GLU A 503 -41.96 -42.98 -12.80
CA GLU A 503 -40.74 -43.71 -12.46
C GLU A 503 -40.19 -43.40 -11.06
N GLY A 504 -40.84 -42.51 -10.30
CA GLY A 504 -40.53 -42.21 -8.90
C GLY A 504 -39.74 -40.92 -8.65
N VAL A 505 -39.48 -40.12 -9.69
CA VAL A 505 -38.78 -38.84 -9.56
C VAL A 505 -39.68 -37.80 -8.89
N GLY A 506 -39.13 -37.07 -7.92
CA GLY A 506 -39.86 -36.00 -7.24
C GLY A 506 -38.96 -35.00 -6.51
N SER A 507 -39.58 -34.16 -5.67
CA SER A 507 -38.87 -33.12 -4.90
C SER A 507 -37.76 -33.72 -4.03
N GLY A 508 -36.63 -33.01 -4.01
CA GLY A 508 -35.43 -33.41 -3.27
C GLY A 508 -34.52 -34.42 -3.99
N GLU A 509 -34.91 -34.90 -5.17
CA GLU A 509 -34.06 -35.76 -6.00
C GLU A 509 -33.22 -34.95 -7.01
N ILE A 510 -32.03 -35.50 -7.33
CA ILE A 510 -31.16 -34.99 -8.40
C ILE A 510 -31.13 -36.02 -9.52
N VAL A 511 -31.62 -35.61 -10.70
CA VAL A 511 -31.63 -36.40 -11.92
C VAL A 511 -30.36 -36.11 -12.73
N GLY A 512 -29.64 -37.16 -13.11
CA GLY A 512 -28.53 -37.04 -14.05
C GLY A 512 -29.06 -36.87 -15.46
N VAL A 513 -28.59 -35.88 -16.21
CA VAL A 513 -28.91 -35.69 -17.63
C VAL A 513 -27.63 -35.93 -18.43
N HIS A 514 -27.55 -37.09 -19.07
CA HIS A 514 -26.42 -37.52 -19.90
C HIS A 514 -26.86 -37.64 -21.36
N LEU A 515 -26.95 -36.49 -22.01
CA LEU A 515 -27.36 -36.37 -23.40
C LEU A 515 -26.36 -35.49 -24.15
N SER A 516 -26.17 -35.79 -25.43
CA SER A 516 -25.48 -34.87 -26.34
C SER A 516 -26.28 -33.57 -26.49
N ARG A 517 -25.66 -32.51 -27.01
CA ARG A 517 -26.38 -31.26 -27.31
C ARG A 517 -27.44 -31.54 -28.38
N SER A 518 -28.72 -31.45 -28.01
CA SER A 518 -29.87 -31.64 -28.89
C SER A 518 -31.14 -31.03 -28.27
N PRO A 519 -32.26 -30.95 -29.02
CA PRO A 519 -33.56 -30.58 -28.45
C PRO A 519 -33.98 -31.43 -27.24
N GLU A 520 -33.66 -32.72 -27.27
CA GLU A 520 -33.98 -33.69 -26.21
C GLU A 520 -33.27 -33.33 -24.89
N MET A 521 -32.06 -32.80 -24.95
CA MET A 521 -31.36 -32.30 -23.76
C MET A 521 -32.17 -31.17 -23.09
N VAL A 522 -32.67 -30.20 -23.85
CA VAL A 522 -33.48 -29.09 -23.30
C VAL A 522 -34.82 -29.61 -22.77
N VAL A 523 -35.45 -30.55 -23.47
CA VAL A 523 -36.66 -31.24 -23.03
C VAL A 523 -36.42 -31.93 -21.68
N ALA A 524 -35.30 -32.66 -21.53
CA ALA A 524 -34.95 -33.36 -20.30
C ALA A 524 -34.75 -32.40 -19.12
N LEU A 525 -34.03 -31.29 -19.32
CA LEU A 525 -33.82 -30.29 -18.27
C LEU A 525 -35.14 -29.67 -17.80
N LEU A 526 -36.01 -29.27 -18.73
CA LEU A 526 -37.34 -28.73 -18.40
C LEU A 526 -38.23 -29.79 -17.73
N ALA A 527 -38.18 -31.04 -18.20
CA ALA A 527 -38.96 -32.13 -17.65
C ALA A 527 -38.58 -32.44 -16.19
N VAL A 528 -37.28 -32.45 -15.88
CA VAL A 528 -36.78 -32.64 -14.52
C VAL A 528 -37.28 -31.53 -13.58
N LEU A 529 -37.17 -30.27 -14.01
CA LEU A 529 -37.68 -29.13 -13.24
C LEU A 529 -39.19 -29.20 -13.02
N LYS A 530 -39.96 -29.61 -14.05
CA LYS A 530 -41.42 -29.78 -14.00
C LYS A 530 -41.86 -30.98 -13.17
N ALA A 531 -41.00 -31.98 -13.01
CA ALA A 531 -41.19 -33.10 -12.08
C ALA A 531 -40.87 -32.70 -10.61
N GLY A 532 -40.41 -31.47 -10.38
CA GLY A 532 -40.02 -30.95 -9.07
C GLY A 532 -38.63 -31.37 -8.61
N ALA A 533 -37.83 -32.02 -9.46
CA ALA A 533 -36.48 -32.45 -9.16
C ALA A 533 -35.43 -31.45 -9.67
N GLY A 534 -34.22 -31.54 -9.11
CA GLY A 534 -33.05 -30.82 -9.63
C GLY A 534 -32.31 -31.67 -10.67
N TYR A 535 -31.57 -31.05 -11.58
CA TYR A 535 -30.72 -31.78 -12.53
C TYR A 535 -29.22 -31.60 -12.28
N THR A 536 -28.43 -32.58 -12.68
CA THR A 536 -26.99 -32.43 -12.93
C THR A 536 -26.68 -32.82 -14.36
N VAL A 537 -25.96 -31.98 -15.10
CA VAL A 537 -25.58 -32.28 -16.48
C VAL A 537 -24.30 -33.11 -16.49
N LEU A 538 -24.32 -34.23 -17.22
CA LEU A 538 -23.22 -35.17 -17.39
C LEU A 538 -22.76 -35.10 -18.84
N ASP A 539 -21.80 -34.20 -19.15
CA ASP A 539 -21.30 -34.00 -20.51
C ASP A 539 -20.65 -35.28 -21.07
N PRO A 540 -21.16 -35.86 -22.17
CA PRO A 540 -20.59 -37.06 -22.79
C PRO A 540 -19.13 -36.93 -23.22
N ALA A 541 -18.62 -35.72 -23.43
CA ALA A 541 -17.22 -35.48 -23.75
C ALA A 541 -16.27 -35.70 -22.55
N PHE A 542 -16.78 -35.79 -21.32
CA PHE A 542 -15.95 -36.01 -20.15
C PHE A 542 -15.57 -37.49 -19.95
N PRO A 543 -14.38 -37.76 -19.39
CA PRO A 543 -13.96 -39.13 -19.10
C PRO A 543 -14.96 -39.84 -18.17
N LYS A 544 -15.26 -41.11 -18.47
CA LYS A 544 -16.17 -41.97 -17.69
C LYS A 544 -15.95 -41.85 -16.18
N ALA A 545 -14.71 -41.98 -15.71
CA ALA A 545 -14.37 -41.89 -14.29
C ALA A 545 -14.78 -40.56 -13.62
N ARG A 546 -14.79 -39.45 -14.38
CA ARG A 546 -15.27 -38.14 -13.89
C ARG A 546 -16.79 -38.14 -13.75
N LEU A 547 -17.50 -38.59 -14.78
CA LEU A 547 -18.96 -38.69 -14.77
C LEU A 547 -19.44 -39.60 -13.65
N GLU A 548 -18.76 -40.73 -13.46
CA GLU A 548 -19.06 -41.67 -12.40
C GLU A 548 -18.93 -41.06 -11.00
N ARG A 549 -17.89 -40.25 -10.80
CA ARG A 549 -17.66 -39.56 -9.53
C ARG A 549 -18.74 -38.51 -9.28
N VAL A 550 -19.13 -37.75 -10.30
CA VAL A 550 -20.24 -36.79 -10.22
C VAL A 550 -21.54 -37.50 -9.84
N MET A 551 -21.88 -38.62 -10.47
CA MET A 551 -23.09 -39.38 -10.16
C MET A 551 -23.11 -39.87 -8.70
N ARG A 552 -21.99 -40.38 -8.18
CA ARG A 552 -21.86 -40.80 -6.77
C ARG A 552 -22.02 -39.62 -5.81
N GLU A 553 -21.36 -38.50 -6.08
CA GLU A 553 -21.40 -37.32 -5.21
C GLU A 553 -22.79 -36.64 -5.21
N ALA A 554 -23.44 -36.54 -6.36
CA ALA A 554 -24.81 -36.05 -6.50
C ALA A 554 -25.88 -37.06 -6.05
N LYS A 555 -25.49 -38.30 -5.72
CA LYS A 555 -26.40 -39.40 -5.35
C LYS A 555 -27.50 -39.63 -6.40
N VAL A 556 -27.12 -39.61 -7.67
CA VAL A 556 -28.04 -39.74 -8.81
C VAL A 556 -28.67 -41.14 -8.81
N ARG A 557 -30.00 -41.19 -8.60
CA ARG A 557 -30.79 -42.43 -8.67
C ARG A 557 -31.49 -42.62 -10.01
N THR A 558 -31.69 -41.55 -10.75
CA THR A 558 -32.32 -41.56 -12.08
C THR A 558 -31.42 -40.84 -13.07
N LEU A 559 -31.11 -41.50 -14.19
CA LEU A 559 -30.28 -40.99 -15.28
C LEU A 559 -31.13 -40.93 -16.56
N VAL A 560 -31.29 -39.74 -17.12
CA VAL A 560 -31.89 -39.54 -18.45
C VAL A 560 -30.77 -39.56 -19.48
N THR A 561 -30.84 -40.49 -20.43
CA THR A 561 -29.83 -40.74 -21.48
C THR A 561 -30.52 -41.25 -22.76
N ASP A 562 -29.76 -41.48 -23.83
CA ASP A 562 -30.19 -42.23 -25.03
C ASP A 562 -29.51 -43.61 -25.10
N ALA A 563 -29.93 -44.46 -26.05
CA ALA A 563 -29.39 -45.81 -26.21
C ALA A 563 -27.91 -45.84 -26.64
N ASP A 564 -27.44 -44.81 -27.34
CA ASP A 564 -26.05 -44.72 -27.81
C ASP A 564 -25.09 -44.40 -26.66
N LEU A 565 -25.52 -43.55 -25.71
CA LEU A 565 -24.74 -43.13 -24.55
C LEU A 565 -24.92 -44.05 -23.32
N SER A 566 -26.03 -44.76 -23.23
CA SER A 566 -26.34 -45.67 -22.12
C SER A 566 -25.19 -46.63 -21.72
N PRO A 567 -24.46 -47.28 -22.66
CA PRO A 567 -23.36 -48.20 -22.33
C PRO A 567 -22.15 -47.53 -21.67
N VAL A 568 -22.02 -46.20 -21.79
CA VAL A 568 -20.88 -45.46 -21.24
C VAL A 568 -20.95 -45.42 -19.71
N LEU A 569 -22.14 -45.33 -19.13
CA LEU A 569 -22.38 -45.16 -17.70
C LEU A 569 -23.26 -46.27 -17.11
N GLU A 570 -22.67 -47.44 -16.88
CA GLU A 570 -23.32 -48.52 -16.14
C GLU A 570 -23.20 -48.29 -14.63
N PHE A 571 -24.34 -47.96 -14.00
CA PHE A 571 -24.47 -47.76 -12.56
C PHE A 571 -25.51 -48.73 -11.98
N PRO A 572 -25.10 -49.73 -11.18
CA PRO A 572 -26.00 -50.80 -10.72
C PRO A 572 -27.24 -50.32 -9.96
N ASP A 573 -27.13 -49.21 -9.24
CA ASP A 573 -28.20 -48.65 -8.40
C ASP A 573 -28.89 -47.42 -9.03
N THR A 574 -28.64 -47.13 -10.30
CA THR A 574 -29.23 -45.99 -11.02
C THR A 574 -30.21 -46.48 -12.10
N ARG A 575 -31.45 -46.01 -12.01
CA ARG A 575 -32.46 -46.22 -13.05
C ARG A 575 -32.12 -45.38 -14.28
N GLN A 576 -32.01 -46.01 -15.45
CA GLN A 576 -31.85 -45.28 -16.71
C GLN A 576 -33.21 -45.09 -17.38
N VAL A 577 -33.48 -43.87 -17.82
CA VAL A 577 -34.60 -43.50 -18.69
C VAL A 577 -34.01 -43.19 -20.06
N LEU A 578 -34.32 -44.03 -21.04
CA LEU A 578 -33.75 -43.93 -22.39
C LEU A 578 -34.74 -43.19 -23.28
N VAL A 579 -34.47 -41.92 -23.60
CA VAL A 579 -35.44 -41.03 -24.25
C VAL A 579 -35.90 -41.52 -25.63
N ASP A 580 -35.08 -42.31 -26.31
CA ASP A 580 -35.33 -42.91 -27.62
C ASP A 580 -36.04 -44.28 -27.52
N THR A 581 -35.59 -45.14 -26.61
CA THR A 581 -36.14 -46.48 -26.40
C THR A 581 -37.51 -46.42 -25.72
N ASP A 582 -37.66 -45.53 -24.73
CA ASP A 582 -38.90 -45.30 -23.99
C ASP A 582 -39.84 -44.31 -24.72
N ALA A 583 -39.48 -43.84 -25.92
CA ALA A 583 -40.21 -42.81 -26.65
C ALA A 583 -41.70 -43.11 -26.81
N ALA A 584 -42.08 -44.36 -27.05
CA ALA A 584 -43.48 -44.77 -27.17
C ALA A 584 -44.23 -44.69 -25.82
N ALA A 585 -43.55 -44.99 -24.71
CA ALA A 585 -44.14 -44.88 -23.37
C ALA A 585 -44.27 -43.42 -22.94
N ILE A 586 -43.25 -42.60 -23.21
CA ILE A 586 -43.25 -41.15 -22.97
C ILE A 586 -44.35 -40.47 -23.81
N ALA A 587 -44.47 -40.82 -25.10
CA ALA A 587 -45.46 -40.22 -25.99
C ALA A 587 -46.93 -40.49 -25.57
N ARG A 588 -47.19 -41.58 -24.84
CA ARG A 588 -48.52 -41.90 -24.30
C ARG A 588 -48.92 -41.06 -23.10
N GLN A 589 -47.98 -40.36 -22.46
CA GLN A 589 -48.29 -39.46 -21.36
C GLN A 589 -49.06 -38.23 -21.86
N GLU A 590 -49.80 -37.60 -20.94
CA GLU A 590 -50.51 -36.34 -21.23
C GLU A 590 -49.50 -35.21 -21.53
N ALA A 591 -49.87 -34.33 -22.46
CA ALA A 591 -49.04 -33.19 -22.85
C ALA A 591 -49.24 -31.95 -21.95
N THR A 592 -50.20 -31.99 -21.03
CA THR A 592 -50.53 -30.89 -20.11
C THR A 592 -49.56 -30.82 -18.94
N ASP A 593 -49.37 -29.63 -18.38
CA ASP A 593 -48.43 -29.41 -17.29
C ASP A 593 -48.72 -30.37 -16.11
N PRO A 594 -47.70 -30.93 -15.44
CA PRO A 594 -47.91 -31.92 -14.37
C PRO A 594 -48.63 -31.39 -13.13
N GLY A 595 -48.60 -30.08 -12.89
CA GLY A 595 -49.20 -29.46 -11.70
C GLY A 595 -48.46 -29.75 -10.39
N ILE A 596 -47.17 -30.11 -10.46
CA ILE A 596 -46.32 -30.33 -9.29
C ILE A 596 -45.95 -28.97 -8.67
N THR A 597 -46.11 -28.84 -7.35
CA THR A 597 -45.73 -27.63 -6.62
C THR A 597 -44.22 -27.63 -6.34
N VAL A 598 -43.54 -26.57 -6.78
CA VAL A 598 -42.10 -26.36 -6.54
C VAL A 598 -41.90 -25.01 -5.88
N THR A 599 -41.08 -24.98 -4.83
CA THR A 599 -40.76 -23.79 -4.06
C THR A 599 -39.46 -23.16 -4.57
N THR A 600 -39.22 -21.90 -4.18
CA THR A 600 -37.98 -21.21 -4.53
C THR A 600 -36.74 -21.74 -3.82
N GLU A 601 -36.93 -22.52 -2.74
CA GLU A 601 -35.87 -23.17 -1.99
C GLU A 601 -35.45 -24.52 -2.58
N ASP A 602 -36.31 -25.14 -3.41
CA ASP A 602 -35.99 -26.38 -4.08
C ASP A 602 -34.77 -26.22 -5.00
N VAL A 603 -33.93 -27.26 -5.07
CA VAL A 603 -32.73 -27.28 -5.91
C VAL A 603 -33.13 -27.38 -7.38
N ALA A 604 -32.77 -26.39 -8.18
CA ALA A 604 -32.97 -26.43 -9.63
C ALA A 604 -31.89 -27.26 -10.34
N CYS A 605 -30.63 -27.05 -9.94
CA CYS A 605 -29.52 -27.80 -10.51
C CYS A 605 -28.33 -27.94 -9.55
N VAL A 606 -27.50 -28.94 -9.81
CA VAL A 606 -26.20 -29.12 -9.17
C VAL A 606 -25.14 -29.11 -10.26
N MET A 607 -24.20 -28.18 -10.17
CA MET A 607 -23.10 -28.02 -11.13
C MET A 607 -21.77 -28.36 -10.47
N PHE A 608 -20.96 -29.17 -11.14
CA PHE A 608 -19.70 -29.65 -10.58
C PHE A 608 -18.49 -28.87 -11.12
N THR A 609 -17.78 -28.20 -10.20
CA THR A 609 -16.55 -27.46 -10.51
C THR A 609 -15.32 -28.24 -10.07
N SER A 610 -14.14 -27.92 -10.60
CA SER A 610 -12.88 -28.51 -10.14
C SER A 610 -12.57 -28.02 -8.74
N GLY A 611 -12.72 -28.89 -7.72
CA GLY A 611 -12.37 -28.56 -6.35
C GLY A 611 -10.85 -28.49 -6.15
N SER A 612 -10.41 -27.56 -5.30
CA SER A 612 -9.01 -27.41 -4.86
C SER A 612 -8.40 -28.67 -4.23
N SER A 613 -9.22 -29.64 -3.82
CA SER A 613 -8.84 -30.93 -3.24
C SER A 613 -8.66 -32.07 -4.26
N GLY A 614 -8.73 -31.80 -5.57
CA GLY A 614 -8.57 -32.80 -6.65
C GLY A 614 -9.84 -33.60 -7.01
N GLY A 615 -10.91 -33.44 -6.23
CA GLY A 615 -12.26 -33.94 -6.51
C GLY A 615 -13.17 -32.85 -7.08
N PRO A 616 -14.13 -33.18 -7.98
CA PRO A 616 -15.17 -32.24 -8.34
C PRO A 616 -15.99 -31.91 -7.08
N LYS A 617 -16.59 -30.73 -7.01
CA LYS A 617 -17.48 -30.33 -5.91
C LYS A 617 -18.78 -29.85 -6.52
N GLY A 618 -19.90 -30.40 -6.06
CA GLY A 618 -21.24 -30.01 -6.51
C GLY A 618 -21.71 -28.74 -5.82
N GLU A 619 -22.06 -27.73 -6.60
CA GLU A 619 -22.70 -26.50 -6.14
C GLU A 619 -24.18 -26.56 -6.50
N GLY A 620 -25.05 -26.62 -5.49
CA GLY A 620 -26.49 -26.63 -5.65
C GLY A 620 -27.04 -25.20 -5.79
N THR A 621 -27.78 -24.96 -6.87
CA THR A 621 -28.47 -23.67 -7.09
C THR A 621 -29.97 -23.86 -6.90
N ALA A 622 -30.55 -23.09 -5.98
CA ALA A 622 -31.99 -23.10 -5.75
C ALA A 622 -32.78 -22.48 -6.92
N CYS A 623 -34.05 -22.84 -7.06
CA CYS A 623 -34.96 -22.33 -8.08
C CYS A 623 -35.09 -20.79 -8.02
N GLY A 624 -35.21 -20.22 -6.83
CA GLY A 624 -35.29 -18.76 -6.65
C GLY A 624 -34.01 -18.05 -7.11
N SER A 625 -32.83 -18.59 -6.78
CA SER A 625 -31.54 -18.04 -7.20
C SER A 625 -31.36 -18.08 -8.72
N SER A 626 -31.77 -19.19 -9.34
CA SER A 626 -31.77 -19.33 -10.81
C SER A 626 -32.66 -18.27 -11.47
N MET A 627 -33.84 -18.02 -10.89
CA MET A 627 -34.79 -17.03 -11.39
C MET A 627 -34.28 -15.59 -11.26
N ALA A 628 -33.67 -15.25 -10.13
CA ALA A 628 -33.05 -13.94 -9.92
C ALA A 628 -31.96 -13.66 -10.97
N MET A 629 -31.17 -14.67 -11.35
CA MET A 629 -30.12 -14.56 -12.38
C MET A 629 -30.69 -14.30 -13.79
N VAL A 630 -31.72 -15.04 -14.21
CA VAL A 630 -32.32 -14.90 -15.55
C VAL A 630 -32.86 -13.50 -15.78
N ARG A 631 -33.50 -12.91 -14.76
CA ARG A 631 -34.09 -11.56 -14.89
C ARG A 631 -33.09 -10.42 -14.76
N ARG A 632 -31.99 -10.58 -14.02
CA ARG A 632 -30.87 -9.61 -14.07
C ARG A 632 -30.26 -9.48 -15.47
N ARG A 633 -30.24 -10.55 -16.27
CA ARG A 633 -29.67 -10.53 -17.64
C ARG A 633 -30.63 -10.00 -18.73
N THR A 634 -31.92 -9.84 -18.45
CA THR A 634 -32.88 -9.29 -19.43
C THR A 634 -32.75 -7.76 -19.67
N TRP A 635 -31.72 -7.10 -19.12
CA TRP A 635 -31.31 -5.74 -19.47
C TRP A 635 -29.82 -5.66 -19.85
N ALA A 636 -29.48 -6.25 -20.98
CA ALA A 636 -28.38 -5.74 -21.81
C ALA A 636 -28.87 -5.77 -23.26
N SER A 637 -29.53 -4.68 -23.68
CA SER A 637 -29.42 -4.33 -25.10
C SER A 637 -27.92 -4.28 -25.40
N PRO A 638 -27.40 -4.99 -26.42
CA PRO A 638 -26.02 -4.77 -26.82
C PRO A 638 -25.86 -3.26 -27.07
N PRO A 639 -24.79 -2.62 -26.56
CA PRO A 639 -24.57 -1.21 -26.86
C PRO A 639 -24.59 -1.06 -28.40
N PRO A 640 -25.22 -0.01 -28.95
CA PRO A 640 -25.25 0.17 -30.40
C PRO A 640 -23.81 0.13 -30.88
N MET A 641 -23.53 -0.78 -31.82
CA MET A 641 -22.25 -0.80 -32.54
C MET A 641 -21.99 0.63 -33.03
N ARG A 642 -21.02 1.31 -32.42
CA ARG A 642 -20.50 2.56 -32.98
C ARG A 642 -19.97 2.20 -34.36
N SER A 643 -20.66 2.64 -35.40
CA SER A 643 -20.14 2.60 -36.75
C SER A 643 -18.81 3.34 -36.76
N ALA A 644 -17.75 2.64 -37.15
CA ALA A 644 -16.47 3.26 -37.44
C ALA A 644 -16.66 4.30 -38.54
N ARG A 645 -16.40 5.57 -38.21
CA ARG A 645 -15.88 6.59 -39.12
C ARG A 645 -14.85 7.41 -38.36
#